data_AF-A0A9E6ES61-F1
#
_entry.id   AF-A0A9E6ES61-F1
#
_cell.length_a   1.000
_cell.length_b   1.000
_cell.length_c   1.000
_cell.angle_alpha   90.00
_cell.angle_beta   90.00
_cell.angle_gamma   90.00
#
_symmetry.space_group_name_H-M   'P 1'
#
loop_
_entity.id
_entity.type
_entity.pdbx_description
1 polymer ?
#
loop_
_entity_poly.entity_id
_entity_poly.type
_entity_poly.pdbx_seq_one_letter_code
_entity_poly.pdbx_strand_id
1 'polypeptide(L)'
;MEKITYSVFGGLFIALFGILNQTIATNPPTFLYVGYPSAQSGSANPTNFNYSTPFFSAINNNGEAATKYLIELTLASDVSFASPIWNSGSVNMTSTADGARCPDIFYGGSTLLQPGTNYIWKIHFYGTTNGWGLGPTVPATIGMATGALTARFYSGVGNGYANDWGYSTWDGAHDALSGIGIGQEDLFKAYSHKADQGFYFIRSFFPFYTAYLPDDATYISATFNAYITGKINSDNDGDDWINIIGQTTQASFSALEVSDFDQCGAVNNPTEGATRIDIGNILINDWKVWTLNPTGLSWISKTGYTALGMREGHDCIDSPIVGSGEYSSGIDGRSSYYTGITYDPYLSVTYTIPCTAPTISTHPTSPASICSGGSANITGLVAAGTATLSYQWKYNSADVSDGTPAGATYTNQTTVTMTVSGITGAGSYQYSCYVSNGCGNITSNTATVTVHPIFTAGSILTTGETINNNGNPGLIGSSTVASGGDETISYQWQISTTSSSTGFGDISGATSASYDPPSGLTATTWYRRQAKDGACNTSFTASSGVWLVMVATPATVDWNNSNVQEITLAADRSLIFANGKSGGVYTFIIKQDATGGKTIIWPTDVKWVDSSTPTLSPTGNTVDIIKFVYDGINYFETGRALNIH
;
A
#
# COMPACT_ATOMS: atom_id res chain seq x y z
N MET A 1 -58.52 -10.60 -42.69
CA MET A 1 -58.16 -10.44 -41.27
C MET A 1 -57.09 -11.49 -40.99
N GLU A 2 -55.84 -11.22 -40.66
CA GLU A 2 -55.11 -9.99 -40.32
C GLU A 2 -53.63 -10.44 -40.27
N LYS A 3 -52.75 -9.96 -41.15
CA LYS A 3 -51.73 -8.93 -40.88
C LYS A 3 -50.90 -9.19 -39.60
N ILE A 4 -49.72 -9.79 -39.74
CA ILE A 4 -48.60 -9.60 -38.80
C ILE A 4 -47.36 -9.21 -39.62
N THR A 5 -46.70 -8.17 -39.14
CA THR A 5 -45.87 -7.20 -39.84
C THR A 5 -44.41 -7.63 -39.92
N TYR A 6 -43.82 -7.52 -41.12
CA TYR A 6 -42.38 -7.48 -41.37
C TYR A 6 -41.81 -6.13 -40.90
N SER A 7 -40.99 -6.07 -39.82
CA SER A 7 -40.10 -4.90 -39.59
C SER A 7 -39.09 -5.06 -38.42
N VAL A 8 -38.20 -6.07 -38.38
CA VAL A 8 -37.01 -5.97 -37.48
C VAL A 8 -35.73 -6.69 -37.95
N PHE A 9 -35.70 -7.35 -39.11
CA PHE A 9 -34.51 -8.13 -39.54
C PHE A 9 -33.76 -7.58 -40.77
N GLY A 10 -34.07 -6.36 -41.21
CA GLY A 10 -33.43 -5.74 -42.40
C GLY A 10 -32.15 -4.94 -42.11
N GLY A 11 -31.87 -4.60 -40.85
CA GLY A 11 -30.75 -3.71 -40.50
C GLY A 11 -29.44 -4.40 -40.11
N LEU A 12 -29.48 -5.68 -39.73
CA LEU A 12 -28.32 -6.38 -39.17
C LEU A 12 -27.52 -7.18 -40.24
N PHE A 13 -28.10 -7.44 -41.40
CA PHE A 13 -27.47 -8.25 -42.45
C PHE A 13 -26.61 -7.46 -43.45
N ILE A 14 -26.77 -6.13 -43.51
CA ILE A 14 -25.97 -5.28 -44.42
C ILE A 14 -24.66 -4.82 -43.76
N ALA A 15 -24.58 -4.78 -42.42
CA ALA A 15 -23.33 -4.52 -41.71
C ALA A 15 -22.34 -5.70 -41.75
N LEU A 16 -22.82 -6.92 -41.99
CA LEU A 16 -21.98 -8.13 -41.95
C LEU A 16 -21.24 -8.41 -43.28
N PHE A 17 -21.77 -7.97 -44.42
CA PHE A 17 -21.11 -8.16 -45.72
C PHE A 17 -19.97 -7.16 -46.00
N GLY A 18 -19.90 -6.05 -45.26
CA GLY A 18 -18.74 -5.14 -45.28
C GLY A 18 -17.56 -5.61 -44.44
N ILE A 19 -17.76 -6.60 -43.56
CA ILE A 19 -16.77 -7.10 -42.59
C ILE A 19 -16.16 -8.45 -43.04
N LEU A 20 -16.79 -9.16 -44.00
CA LEU A 20 -16.42 -10.52 -44.36
C LEU A 20 -15.10 -10.69 -45.16
N ASN A 21 -14.37 -9.59 -45.44
CA ASN A 21 -13.09 -9.63 -46.16
C ASN A 21 -11.91 -9.06 -45.35
N GLN A 22 -12.10 -8.68 -44.08
CA GLN A 22 -10.96 -8.31 -43.24
C GLN A 22 -10.37 -9.54 -42.57
N THR A 23 -9.13 -9.88 -42.95
CA THR A 23 -8.33 -10.86 -42.21
C THR A 23 -7.94 -10.19 -40.90
N ILE A 24 -8.43 -10.65 -39.75
CA ILE A 24 -8.08 -10.05 -38.46
C ILE A 24 -6.56 -10.08 -38.32
N ALA A 25 -5.93 -8.92 -38.16
CA ALA A 25 -4.50 -8.85 -37.88
C ALA A 25 -4.16 -9.63 -36.60
N THR A 26 -3.29 -10.63 -36.72
CA THR A 26 -3.03 -11.60 -35.64
C THR A 26 -1.79 -11.29 -34.82
N ASN A 27 -0.93 -10.40 -35.30
CA ASN A 27 0.40 -10.19 -34.74
C ASN A 27 0.54 -8.78 -34.13
N PRO A 28 0.96 -8.65 -32.87
CA PRO A 28 1.14 -7.36 -32.24
C PRO A 28 2.42 -6.65 -32.73
N PRO A 29 2.48 -5.31 -32.64
CA PRO A 29 3.69 -4.54 -32.86
C PRO A 29 4.85 -5.04 -32.01
N THR A 30 6.07 -4.95 -32.55
CA THR A 30 7.29 -5.40 -31.87
C THR A 30 8.30 -4.26 -31.74
N PHE A 31 9.32 -4.44 -30.91
CA PHE A 31 10.40 -3.47 -30.71
C PHE A 31 9.89 -2.05 -30.49
N LEU A 32 9.24 -1.84 -29.36
CA LEU A 32 8.72 -0.53 -28.96
C LEU A 32 9.86 0.33 -28.44
N TYR A 33 9.99 1.53 -29.02
CA TYR A 33 11.06 2.48 -28.72
C TYR A 33 10.49 3.78 -28.18
N VAL A 34 11.20 4.32 -27.19
CA VAL A 34 10.98 5.67 -26.66
C VAL A 34 12.26 6.45 -26.85
N GLY A 35 12.16 7.66 -27.37
CA GLY A 35 13.32 8.39 -27.82
C GLY A 35 13.16 9.90 -27.82
N TYR A 36 14.23 10.52 -28.29
CA TYR A 36 14.33 11.94 -28.61
C TYR A 36 14.40 12.05 -30.15
N PRO A 37 13.95 13.14 -30.78
CA PRO A 37 13.92 13.17 -32.23
C PRO A 37 15.33 13.36 -32.79
N SER A 38 15.85 12.24 -33.29
CA SER A 38 16.75 12.14 -34.44
C SER A 38 16.31 10.86 -35.16
N ALA A 39 16.35 10.82 -36.49
CA ALA A 39 15.73 9.78 -37.33
C ALA A 39 15.75 8.36 -36.71
N GLN A 40 14.62 7.94 -36.11
CA GLN A 40 14.47 6.63 -35.47
C GLN A 40 15.47 6.35 -34.32
N SER A 41 15.87 7.37 -33.57
CA SER A 41 16.65 7.19 -32.33
C SER A 41 15.72 6.91 -31.16
N GLY A 42 16.02 5.89 -30.38
CA GLY A 42 15.24 5.54 -29.20
C GLY A 42 15.75 4.25 -28.57
N SER A 43 15.38 4.03 -27.32
CA SER A 43 15.72 2.82 -26.57
C SER A 43 14.45 2.08 -26.20
N ALA A 44 14.54 0.74 -26.16
CA ALA A 44 13.49 -0.05 -25.56
C ALA A 44 13.56 0.11 -24.03
N ASN A 45 12.42 0.37 -23.39
CA ASN A 45 12.28 0.40 -21.93
C ASN A 45 13.34 1.25 -21.19
N PRO A 46 13.52 2.55 -21.53
CA PRO A 46 14.50 3.39 -20.86
C PRO A 46 14.17 3.54 -19.36
N THR A 47 15.18 3.58 -18.49
CA THR A 47 15.01 3.64 -17.02
C THR A 47 15.41 4.98 -16.39
N ASN A 48 16.03 5.87 -17.16
CA ASN A 48 16.44 7.21 -16.73
C ASN A 48 16.20 8.22 -17.87
N PHE A 49 14.94 8.30 -18.31
CA PHE A 49 14.55 9.11 -19.46
C PHE A 49 14.31 10.57 -19.05
N ASN A 50 14.97 11.51 -19.74
CA ASN A 50 15.03 12.93 -19.34
C ASN A 50 14.10 13.83 -20.15
N TYR A 51 13.19 13.29 -20.96
CA TYR A 51 12.31 14.10 -21.81
C TYR A 51 10.85 13.93 -21.41
N SER A 52 10.19 15.01 -20.99
CA SER A 52 8.81 14.96 -20.56
C SER A 52 7.80 14.96 -21.72
N THR A 53 8.29 15.14 -22.95
CA THR A 53 7.54 15.05 -24.21
C THR A 53 8.28 14.09 -25.17
N PRO A 54 8.23 12.76 -24.94
CA PRO A 54 8.94 11.77 -25.74
C PRO A 54 8.48 11.68 -27.19
N PHE A 55 9.26 10.97 -27.99
CA PHE A 55 8.81 10.34 -29.22
C PHE A 55 8.66 8.84 -29.05
N PHE A 56 7.67 8.27 -29.73
CA PHE A 56 7.34 6.85 -29.74
C PHE A 56 7.49 6.27 -31.13
N SER A 57 8.02 5.07 -31.24
CA SER A 57 7.93 4.30 -32.49
C SER A 57 7.99 2.81 -32.22
N ALA A 58 7.52 2.01 -33.18
CA ALA A 58 7.54 0.56 -33.10
C ALA A 58 7.66 -0.07 -34.49
N ILE A 59 8.04 -1.33 -34.54
CA ILE A 59 8.02 -2.12 -35.76
C ILE A 59 6.58 -2.60 -36.01
N ASN A 60 6.05 -2.22 -37.16
CA ASN A 60 4.77 -2.70 -37.65
C ASN A 60 4.87 -4.20 -37.93
N ASN A 61 3.91 -4.96 -37.43
CA ASN A 61 3.83 -6.40 -37.62
C ASN A 61 2.38 -6.83 -37.93
N ASN A 62 1.59 -5.92 -38.51
CA ASN A 62 0.15 -6.12 -38.77
C ASN A 62 -0.13 -7.12 -39.92
N GLY A 63 0.92 -7.68 -40.53
CA GLY A 63 0.83 -8.54 -41.72
C GLY A 63 0.56 -7.77 -43.01
N GLU A 64 0.52 -6.43 -42.94
CA GLU A 64 0.39 -5.52 -44.07
C GLU A 64 0.89 -4.11 -43.72
N ALA A 65 0.89 -3.21 -44.69
CA ALA A 65 1.25 -1.81 -44.45
C ALA A 65 0.23 -1.10 -43.55
N ALA A 66 0.72 -0.44 -42.51
CA ALA A 66 -0.08 0.34 -41.58
C ALA A 66 -0.18 1.80 -42.02
N THR A 67 -1.37 2.39 -41.91
CA THR A 67 -1.65 3.78 -42.31
C THR A 67 -2.15 4.65 -41.15
N LYS A 68 -2.50 4.03 -40.02
CA LYS A 68 -2.86 4.75 -38.79
C LYS A 68 -2.24 4.07 -37.58
N TYR A 69 -2.15 4.83 -36.49
CA TYR A 69 -1.77 4.32 -35.18
C TYR A 69 -2.76 4.76 -34.10
N LEU A 70 -2.72 4.05 -32.98
CA LEU A 70 -3.29 4.44 -31.70
C LEU A 70 -2.28 4.13 -30.60
N ILE A 71 -1.89 5.13 -29.82
CA ILE A 71 -1.02 4.98 -28.65
C ILE A 71 -1.83 5.23 -27.38
N GLU A 72 -1.61 4.39 -26.39
CA GLU A 72 -2.09 4.60 -25.01
C GLU A 72 -0.88 4.60 -24.08
N LEU A 73 -0.81 5.60 -23.19
CA LEU A 73 0.23 5.78 -22.18
C LEU A 73 -0.45 6.03 -20.83
N THR A 74 -0.03 5.31 -19.79
CA THR A 74 -0.56 5.44 -18.43
C THR A 74 0.53 5.20 -17.37
N LEU A 75 0.20 5.38 -16.10
CA LEU A 75 1.09 5.04 -14.98
C LEU A 75 1.34 3.54 -14.95
N ALA A 76 2.54 3.12 -14.57
CA ALA A 76 2.86 1.70 -14.44
C ALA A 76 1.96 0.93 -13.45
N SER A 77 1.32 1.64 -12.51
CA SER A 77 0.33 1.08 -11.58
C SER A 77 -1.05 0.81 -12.22
N ASP A 78 -1.41 1.48 -13.32
CA ASP A 78 -2.65 1.25 -14.08
C ASP A 78 -2.40 0.25 -15.22
N VAL A 79 -2.15 -1.00 -14.85
CA VAL A 79 -1.88 -2.07 -15.83
C VAL A 79 -3.06 -2.37 -16.77
N SER A 80 -4.27 -1.91 -16.41
CA SER A 80 -5.47 -2.03 -17.23
C SER A 80 -5.62 -0.97 -18.31
N PHE A 81 -4.84 0.12 -18.26
CA PHE A 81 -5.08 1.33 -19.07
C PHE A 81 -6.50 1.87 -18.89
N ALA A 82 -7.06 1.78 -17.68
CA ALA A 82 -8.41 2.24 -17.38
C ALA A 82 -8.50 3.78 -17.34
N SER A 83 -7.38 4.46 -17.10
CA SER A 83 -7.30 5.92 -17.05
C SER A 83 -6.01 6.39 -17.71
N PRO A 84 -5.90 6.28 -19.05
CA PRO A 84 -4.69 6.66 -19.75
C PRO A 84 -4.42 8.15 -19.59
N ILE A 85 -3.16 8.49 -19.31
CA ILE A 85 -2.66 9.87 -19.28
C ILE A 85 -2.63 10.45 -20.68
N TRP A 86 -2.44 9.58 -21.68
CA TRP A 86 -2.60 9.95 -23.08
C TRP A 86 -3.18 8.79 -23.87
N ASN A 87 -4.19 9.09 -24.67
CA ASN A 87 -4.70 8.25 -25.74
C ASN A 87 -4.71 9.09 -27.01
N SER A 88 -3.96 8.68 -28.03
CA SER A 88 -3.86 9.45 -29.28
C SER A 88 -5.16 9.42 -30.11
N GLY A 89 -6.06 8.47 -29.82
CA GLY A 89 -7.12 8.08 -30.74
C GLY A 89 -6.54 7.49 -32.03
N SER A 90 -7.37 7.48 -33.08
CA SER A 90 -6.99 7.02 -34.42
C SER A 90 -6.33 8.15 -35.20
N VAL A 91 -5.01 8.07 -35.39
CA VAL A 91 -4.23 9.12 -36.07
C VAL A 91 -3.59 8.57 -37.34
N ASN A 92 -3.72 9.29 -38.44
CA ASN A 92 -3.07 8.94 -39.70
C ASN A 92 -1.54 9.07 -39.59
N MET A 93 -0.81 8.20 -40.28
CA MET A 93 0.64 8.28 -40.40
C MET A 93 1.08 7.95 -41.81
N THR A 94 2.34 8.27 -42.12
CA THR A 94 3.00 7.76 -43.33
C THR A 94 2.89 6.25 -43.40
N SER A 95 2.50 5.73 -44.56
CA SER A 95 2.34 4.29 -44.77
C SER A 95 3.62 3.54 -44.38
N THR A 96 3.50 2.64 -43.41
CA THR A 96 4.62 1.89 -42.83
C THR A 96 4.47 0.43 -43.21
N ALA A 97 5.39 -0.11 -44.01
CA ALA A 97 5.37 -1.51 -44.42
C ALA A 97 5.39 -2.48 -43.24
N ASP A 98 4.89 -3.71 -43.44
CA ASP A 98 5.07 -4.79 -42.47
C ASP A 98 6.56 -5.08 -42.25
N GLY A 99 6.98 -5.28 -41.01
CA GLY A 99 8.38 -5.41 -40.61
C GLY A 99 9.18 -4.10 -40.56
N ALA A 100 8.59 -2.96 -40.95
CA ALA A 100 9.26 -1.66 -40.89
C ALA A 100 8.92 -0.88 -39.61
N ARG A 101 9.87 -0.07 -39.15
CA ARG A 101 9.65 0.87 -38.04
C ARG A 101 8.84 2.07 -38.53
N CYS A 102 7.77 2.40 -37.80
CA CYS A 102 6.97 3.58 -38.09
C CYS A 102 7.80 4.88 -37.91
N PRO A 103 7.36 6.02 -38.47
CA PRO A 103 7.93 7.32 -38.11
C PRO A 103 7.90 7.55 -36.60
N ASP A 104 8.78 8.44 -36.12
CA ASP A 104 8.74 8.85 -34.71
C ASP A 104 7.49 9.71 -34.46
N ILE A 105 6.66 9.25 -33.53
CA ILE A 105 5.38 9.84 -33.16
C ILE A 105 5.58 10.69 -31.92
N PHE A 106 5.31 11.99 -32.01
CA PHE A 106 5.44 12.89 -30.87
C PHE A 106 4.36 12.61 -29.82
N TYR A 107 4.75 12.75 -28.55
CA TYR A 107 3.82 12.76 -27.43
C TYR A 107 2.85 13.94 -27.50
N GLY A 108 1.59 13.64 -27.85
CA GLY A 108 0.52 14.65 -27.97
C GLY A 108 -0.38 14.76 -26.73
N GLY A 109 0.10 14.36 -25.56
CA GLY A 109 -0.68 14.46 -24.32
C GLY A 109 -0.73 15.88 -23.77
N SER A 110 -1.81 16.22 -23.06
CA SER A 110 -2.02 17.53 -22.44
C SER A 110 -1.34 17.68 -21.07
N THR A 111 -0.58 16.68 -20.62
CA THR A 111 0.14 16.70 -19.33
C THR A 111 1.57 16.24 -19.57
N LEU A 112 2.56 16.87 -18.94
CA LEU A 112 3.95 16.43 -19.11
C LEU A 112 4.23 15.16 -18.31
N LEU A 113 5.14 14.31 -18.80
CA LEU A 113 5.64 13.19 -18.01
C LEU A 113 6.49 13.70 -16.85
N GLN A 114 6.26 13.13 -15.68
CA GLN A 114 6.76 13.65 -14.40
C GLN A 114 8.08 12.97 -14.00
N PRO A 115 8.98 13.69 -13.30
CA PRO A 115 10.24 13.13 -12.85
C PRO A 115 10.01 11.97 -11.87
N GLY A 116 10.89 10.96 -11.91
CA GLY A 116 10.86 9.78 -11.03
C GLY A 116 9.62 8.89 -11.16
N THR A 117 8.78 9.13 -12.18
CA THR A 117 7.54 8.39 -12.41
C THR A 117 7.77 7.30 -13.45
N ASN A 118 7.19 6.12 -13.21
CA ASN A 118 7.22 5.00 -14.14
C ASN A 118 5.91 4.95 -14.93
N TYR A 119 6.03 4.86 -16.25
CA TYR A 119 4.91 4.75 -17.18
C TYR A 119 4.96 3.44 -17.95
N ILE A 120 3.78 3.02 -18.43
CA ILE A 120 3.64 1.95 -19.42
C ILE A 120 2.88 2.47 -20.63
N TRP A 121 3.21 1.96 -21.81
CA TRP A 121 2.54 2.33 -23.05
C TRP A 121 2.44 1.18 -24.03
N LYS A 122 1.50 1.32 -24.95
CA LYS A 122 1.29 0.39 -26.07
C LYS A 122 0.86 1.15 -27.31
N ILE A 123 1.08 0.52 -28.46
CA ILE A 123 0.69 1.03 -29.76
C ILE A 123 -0.09 -0.04 -30.52
N HIS A 124 -1.08 0.39 -31.28
CA HIS A 124 -1.83 -0.41 -32.24
C HIS A 124 -1.63 0.19 -33.63
N PHE A 125 -1.57 -0.67 -34.65
CA PHE A 125 -1.50 -0.25 -36.05
C PHE A 125 -2.78 -0.62 -36.77
N TYR A 126 -3.21 0.25 -37.69
CA TYR A 126 -4.34 0.00 -38.58
C TYR A 126 -3.85 -0.22 -40.00
N GLY A 127 -4.18 -1.37 -40.57
CA GLY A 127 -4.01 -1.64 -41.99
C GLY A 127 -5.36 -1.61 -42.72
N THR A 128 -5.34 -1.31 -44.02
CA THR A 128 -6.57 -1.13 -44.81
C THR A 128 -7.34 -2.43 -45.04
N THR A 129 -6.66 -3.58 -45.00
CA THR A 129 -7.25 -4.90 -45.23
C THR A 129 -7.55 -5.60 -43.92
N ASN A 130 -6.68 -5.47 -42.93
CA ASN A 130 -6.69 -6.23 -41.69
C ASN A 130 -7.32 -5.45 -40.52
N GLY A 131 -7.62 -4.17 -40.74
CA GLY A 131 -8.16 -3.30 -39.71
C GLY A 131 -7.15 -3.03 -38.59
N TRP A 132 -7.66 -2.83 -37.37
CA TRP A 132 -6.83 -2.63 -36.18
C TRP A 132 -6.19 -3.95 -35.73
N GLY A 133 -4.86 -3.95 -35.66
CA GLY A 133 -4.08 -5.02 -35.07
C GLY A 133 -4.20 -5.11 -33.55
N LEU A 134 -3.85 -6.28 -33.04
CA LEU A 134 -3.67 -6.49 -31.61
C LEU A 134 -2.59 -5.54 -31.05
N GLY A 135 -2.76 -5.13 -29.80
CA GLY A 135 -1.69 -4.44 -29.07
C GLY A 135 -0.65 -5.42 -28.55
N PRO A 136 0.56 -4.95 -28.20
CA PRO A 136 1.58 -5.79 -27.57
C PRO A 136 1.04 -6.46 -26.29
N THR A 137 1.31 -7.75 -26.14
CA THR A 137 0.92 -8.55 -24.96
C THR A 137 1.54 -8.03 -23.67
N VAL A 138 2.75 -7.47 -23.77
CA VAL A 138 3.44 -6.79 -22.68
C VAL A 138 3.66 -5.34 -23.10
N PRO A 139 3.10 -4.35 -22.39
CA PRO A 139 3.34 -2.95 -22.72
C PRO A 139 4.81 -2.58 -22.48
N ALA A 140 5.32 -1.62 -23.24
CA ALA A 140 6.65 -1.08 -23.02
C ALA A 140 6.64 -0.10 -21.85
N THR A 141 7.80 0.11 -21.23
CA THR A 141 7.97 0.92 -20.01
C THR A 141 8.76 2.18 -20.28
N ILE A 142 8.58 3.19 -19.42
CA ILE A 142 9.41 4.39 -19.34
C ILE A 142 9.66 4.68 -17.87
N GLY A 143 10.92 4.56 -17.43
CA GLY A 143 11.39 5.09 -16.17
C GLY A 143 11.93 6.50 -16.37
N MET A 144 11.22 7.49 -15.84
CA MET A 144 11.64 8.89 -15.91
C MET A 144 12.77 9.17 -14.91
N ALA A 145 13.71 10.02 -15.30
CA ALA A 145 14.72 10.51 -14.37
C ALA A 145 14.12 11.34 -13.23
N THR A 146 14.79 11.35 -12.08
CA THR A 146 14.35 12.09 -10.88
C THR A 146 14.77 13.56 -10.86
N GLY A 147 15.65 13.98 -11.79
CA GLY A 147 16.22 15.32 -11.88
C GLY A 147 15.55 16.21 -12.93
N ALA A 148 16.37 17.03 -13.59
CA ALA A 148 15.90 17.93 -14.65
C ALA A 148 15.32 17.15 -15.84
N LEU A 149 14.17 17.62 -16.33
CA LEU A 149 13.54 17.11 -17.54
C LEU A 149 13.57 18.18 -18.63
N THR A 150 13.47 17.75 -19.88
CA THR A 150 13.35 18.63 -21.04
C THR A 150 12.02 18.41 -21.74
N ALA A 151 11.25 19.48 -21.94
CA ALA A 151 10.03 19.51 -22.75
C ALA A 151 10.30 20.23 -24.07
N ARG A 152 9.65 19.78 -25.14
CA ARG A 152 9.63 20.48 -26.42
C ARG A 152 8.22 20.95 -26.73
N PHE A 153 8.14 22.18 -27.21
CA PHE A 153 6.91 22.84 -27.59
C PHE A 153 7.05 23.28 -29.05
N TYR A 154 6.15 22.80 -29.89
CA TYR A 154 6.12 23.14 -31.30
C TYR A 154 5.30 24.40 -31.51
N SER A 155 5.73 25.23 -32.45
CA SER A 155 5.00 26.44 -32.78
C SER A 155 3.62 26.08 -33.34
N GLY A 156 2.58 26.77 -32.87
CA GLY A 156 1.22 26.58 -33.38
C GLY A 156 0.97 27.26 -34.72
N VAL A 157 -0.26 27.13 -35.23
CA VAL A 157 -0.74 27.75 -36.49
C VAL A 157 -0.74 29.29 -36.48
N GLY A 158 -0.58 29.94 -35.33
CA GLY A 158 -0.37 31.39 -35.28
C GLY A 158 1.04 31.86 -35.62
N ASN A 159 1.90 31.00 -36.19
CA ASN A 159 3.23 31.40 -36.62
C ASN A 159 3.25 31.90 -38.06
N GLY A 160 4.35 32.56 -38.41
CA GLY A 160 4.54 33.14 -39.73
C GLY A 160 5.37 34.41 -39.66
N TYR A 161 5.12 35.30 -40.60
CA TYR A 161 5.73 36.62 -40.63
C TYR A 161 4.74 37.69 -41.08
N ALA A 162 4.92 38.89 -40.54
CA ALA A 162 4.32 40.10 -41.08
C ALA A 162 5.39 40.83 -41.90
N ASN A 163 5.00 41.38 -43.03
CA ASN A 163 5.91 42.10 -43.91
C ASN A 163 5.36 43.48 -44.27
N ASP A 164 6.29 44.40 -44.49
CA ASP A 164 5.99 45.76 -44.89
C ASP A 164 6.89 46.12 -46.07
N TRP A 165 6.32 46.60 -47.19
CA TRP A 165 7.07 46.87 -48.44
C TRP A 165 6.69 48.19 -49.11
N GLY A 166 7.61 48.79 -49.86
CA GLY A 166 7.34 49.90 -50.79
C GLY A 166 7.53 51.32 -50.23
N TYR A 167 8.29 51.48 -49.14
CA TYR A 167 8.52 52.78 -48.52
C TYR A 167 9.77 53.44 -49.10
N SER A 168 9.65 54.72 -49.43
CA SER A 168 10.78 55.51 -49.96
C SER A 168 11.85 55.86 -48.92
N THR A 169 11.58 55.66 -47.62
CA THR A 169 12.48 55.99 -46.51
C THR A 169 12.62 54.79 -45.57
N TRP A 170 13.80 54.63 -44.97
CA TRP A 170 14.10 53.59 -43.98
C TRP A 170 13.13 53.67 -42.80
N ASP A 171 13.10 54.81 -42.11
CA ASP A 171 12.25 55.07 -40.93
C ASP A 171 10.76 54.84 -41.26
N GLY A 172 10.36 55.08 -42.51
CA GLY A 172 8.98 54.87 -42.95
C GLY A 172 8.55 53.41 -42.90
N ALA A 173 9.41 52.50 -43.36
CA ALA A 173 9.16 51.06 -43.30
C ALA A 173 9.52 50.47 -41.93
N HIS A 174 10.57 50.97 -41.28
CA HIS A 174 11.04 50.46 -40.00
C HIS A 174 10.02 50.75 -38.88
N ASP A 175 9.48 51.98 -38.85
CA ASP A 175 8.54 52.45 -37.83
C ASP A 175 7.07 52.25 -38.22
N ALA A 176 6.79 51.47 -39.27
CA ALA A 176 5.43 51.18 -39.68
C ALA A 176 4.65 50.51 -38.54
N LEU A 177 3.47 51.06 -38.23
CA LEU A 177 2.57 50.52 -37.18
C LEU A 177 1.81 49.26 -37.64
N SER A 178 1.82 48.98 -38.94
CA SER A 178 1.18 47.83 -39.54
C SER A 178 1.96 47.48 -40.79
N GLY A 179 2.08 46.18 -41.07
CA GLY A 179 2.56 45.71 -42.35
C GLY A 179 1.52 45.86 -43.45
N ILE A 180 1.86 45.33 -44.62
CA ILE A 180 0.98 45.26 -45.80
C ILE A 180 0.63 43.83 -46.18
N GLY A 181 1.30 42.83 -45.58
CA GLY A 181 1.10 41.42 -45.89
C GLY A 181 1.47 40.49 -44.74
N ILE A 182 0.94 39.27 -44.81
CA ILE A 182 1.20 38.18 -43.88
C ILE A 182 1.63 36.96 -44.69
N GLY A 183 2.70 36.30 -44.26
CA GLY A 183 3.06 34.97 -44.70
C GLY A 183 2.80 33.94 -43.62
N GLN A 184 1.80 33.08 -43.83
CA GLN A 184 1.56 31.86 -43.05
C GLN A 184 1.75 30.64 -43.95
N GLU A 185 2.83 30.65 -44.74
CA GLU A 185 3.16 29.60 -45.69
C GLU A 185 4.22 28.66 -45.11
N ASP A 186 4.77 27.76 -45.92
CA ASP A 186 5.79 26.77 -45.56
C ASP A 186 7.00 27.37 -44.81
N LEU A 187 7.29 28.67 -44.93
CA LEU A 187 8.47 29.32 -44.37
C LEU A 187 8.15 30.51 -43.44
N PHE A 188 8.92 30.65 -42.37
CA PHE A 188 9.07 31.89 -41.61
C PHE A 188 10.28 32.68 -42.13
N LYS A 189 10.31 34.00 -41.87
CA LYS A 189 11.28 34.92 -42.47
C LYS A 189 11.66 36.05 -41.51
N ALA A 190 12.92 36.42 -41.51
CA ALA A 190 13.41 37.62 -40.83
C ALA A 190 14.39 38.34 -41.75
N TYR A 191 14.01 39.53 -42.25
CA TYR A 191 14.77 40.25 -43.28
C TYR A 191 14.72 41.76 -43.09
N SER A 192 15.83 42.40 -43.41
CA SER A 192 15.91 43.81 -43.79
C SER A 192 16.34 43.90 -45.25
N HIS A 193 15.67 44.74 -46.02
CA HIS A 193 15.93 44.87 -47.44
C HIS A 193 15.88 46.32 -47.92
N LYS A 194 16.74 46.59 -48.90
CA LYS A 194 16.75 47.80 -49.70
C LYS A 194 16.70 47.43 -51.18
N ALA A 195 15.64 47.84 -51.85
CA ALA A 195 15.46 47.73 -53.30
C ALA A 195 15.53 49.11 -53.96
N ASP A 196 15.64 49.12 -55.30
CA ASP A 196 15.41 50.33 -56.11
C ASP A 196 14.03 50.98 -55.85
N GLN A 197 13.05 50.18 -55.40
CA GLN A 197 11.67 50.63 -55.10
C GLN A 197 11.42 50.97 -53.63
N GLY A 198 12.45 50.95 -52.77
CA GLY A 198 12.34 51.36 -51.37
C GLY A 198 12.86 50.33 -50.36
N PHE A 199 12.53 50.57 -49.10
CA PHE A 199 12.90 49.73 -47.96
C PHE A 199 11.76 48.80 -47.58
N TYR A 200 12.11 47.62 -47.09
CA TYR A 200 11.13 46.64 -46.67
C TYR A 200 11.67 45.72 -45.58
N PHE A 201 10.80 45.30 -44.66
CA PHE A 201 11.14 44.47 -43.51
C PHE A 201 10.20 43.28 -43.39
N ILE A 202 10.73 42.21 -42.82
CA ILE A 202 9.96 41.01 -42.51
C ILE A 202 10.29 40.58 -41.08
N ARG A 203 9.25 40.48 -40.25
CA ARG A 203 9.35 40.12 -38.83
C ARG A 203 8.54 38.87 -38.57
N SER A 204 9.14 37.90 -37.89
CA SER A 204 8.52 36.60 -37.64
C SER A 204 8.02 36.44 -36.22
N PHE A 205 6.94 35.67 -36.05
CA PHE A 205 6.25 35.44 -34.78
C PHE A 205 6.05 33.94 -34.54
N PHE A 206 6.26 33.51 -33.30
CA PHE A 206 6.28 32.10 -32.89
C PHE A 206 5.56 31.91 -31.55
N PRO A 207 4.25 31.62 -31.58
CA PRO A 207 3.52 31.21 -30.39
C PRO A 207 3.78 29.74 -30.05
N PHE A 208 4.37 29.48 -28.89
CA PHE A 208 4.55 28.14 -28.32
C PHE A 208 3.59 27.92 -27.16
N TYR A 209 2.71 26.91 -27.23
CA TYR A 209 1.81 26.62 -26.11
C TYR A 209 2.56 25.89 -24.98
N THR A 210 3.03 26.64 -23.99
CA THR A 210 3.88 26.15 -22.90
C THR A 210 3.12 25.93 -21.58
N ALA A 211 1.79 26.09 -21.59
CA ALA A 211 0.93 25.96 -20.41
C ALA A 211 0.95 24.57 -19.74
N TYR A 212 1.57 23.57 -20.37
CA TYR A 212 1.78 22.25 -19.77
C TYR A 212 2.96 22.21 -18.79
N LEU A 213 3.81 23.25 -18.77
CA LEU A 213 4.89 23.36 -17.79
C LEU A 213 4.30 23.52 -16.38
N PRO A 214 4.84 22.81 -15.35
CA PRO A 214 4.36 22.95 -13.98
C PRO A 214 4.53 24.39 -13.45
N ASP A 215 3.53 24.88 -12.71
CA ASP A 215 3.53 26.23 -12.14
C ASP A 215 4.73 26.48 -11.20
N ASP A 216 5.17 25.45 -10.48
CA ASP A 216 6.28 25.49 -9.55
C ASP A 216 7.64 25.18 -10.20
N ALA A 217 7.68 24.88 -11.51
CA ALA A 217 8.92 24.56 -12.21
C ALA A 217 9.94 25.71 -12.17
N THR A 218 11.21 25.35 -12.02
CA THR A 218 12.35 26.25 -12.21
C THR A 218 12.97 25.96 -13.57
N TYR A 219 13.09 26.98 -14.41
CA TYR A 219 13.71 26.85 -15.74
C TYR A 219 15.23 26.94 -15.61
N ILE A 220 15.94 25.94 -16.13
CA ILE A 220 17.40 25.86 -16.10
C ILE A 220 17.98 26.48 -17.37
N SER A 221 17.43 26.10 -18.52
CA SER A 221 17.87 26.55 -19.83
C SER A 221 16.76 26.34 -20.86
N ALA A 222 16.79 27.10 -21.94
CA ALA A 222 15.89 26.91 -23.07
C ALA A 222 16.57 27.28 -24.37
N THR A 223 16.11 26.66 -25.46
CA THR A 223 16.58 26.96 -26.80
C THR A 223 15.41 27.12 -27.76
N PHE A 224 15.47 28.12 -28.63
CA PHE A 224 14.66 28.18 -29.84
C PHE A 224 15.40 27.44 -30.95
N ASN A 225 14.73 26.51 -31.62
CA ASN A 225 15.33 25.63 -32.61
C ASN A 225 14.53 25.75 -33.91
N ALA A 226 15.20 26.07 -35.00
CA ALA A 226 14.58 26.18 -36.31
C ALA A 226 15.43 25.54 -37.40
N TYR A 227 14.79 24.94 -38.38
CA TYR A 227 15.44 24.40 -39.56
C TYR A 227 15.54 25.49 -40.63
N ILE A 228 16.75 25.86 -41.03
CA ILE A 228 17.01 26.96 -41.96
C ILE A 228 17.06 26.42 -43.38
N THR A 229 16.35 27.07 -44.30
CA THR A 229 16.25 26.67 -45.71
C THR A 229 16.94 27.66 -46.64
N GLY A 230 17.03 28.92 -46.25
CA GLY A 230 17.63 30.00 -47.05
C GLY A 230 18.29 31.05 -46.16
N LYS A 231 19.26 31.77 -46.74
CA LYS A 231 19.87 32.95 -46.12
C LYS A 231 20.39 33.90 -47.19
N ILE A 232 20.40 35.18 -46.87
CA ILE A 232 21.02 36.23 -47.67
C ILE A 232 21.81 37.14 -46.71
N ASN A 233 23.00 37.57 -47.11
CA ASN A 233 23.87 38.48 -46.35
C ASN A 233 24.68 39.30 -47.37
N SER A 234 24.06 40.36 -47.89
CA SER A 234 24.52 41.03 -49.13
C SER A 234 25.48 42.20 -48.91
N ASP A 235 25.29 42.95 -47.84
CA ASP A 235 26.10 44.09 -47.41
C ASP A 235 27.16 43.71 -46.38
N ASN A 236 26.87 42.75 -45.48
CA ASN A 236 27.82 42.14 -44.54
C ASN A 236 28.65 43.19 -43.78
N ASP A 237 27.97 44.20 -43.21
CA ASP A 237 28.57 45.38 -42.59
C ASP A 237 28.74 45.25 -41.06
N GLY A 238 28.22 44.16 -40.49
CA GLY A 238 28.30 43.85 -39.06
C GLY A 238 26.97 43.91 -38.34
N ASP A 239 25.93 44.43 -38.99
CA ASP A 239 24.55 44.42 -38.48
C ASP A 239 23.76 43.19 -38.97
N ASP A 240 24.40 42.30 -39.74
CA ASP A 240 23.84 41.08 -40.34
C ASP A 240 23.73 39.90 -39.37
N TRP A 241 22.90 40.06 -38.36
CA TRP A 241 22.66 39.01 -37.36
C TRP A 241 21.18 38.78 -37.11
N ILE A 242 20.86 37.58 -36.64
CA ILE A 242 19.50 37.20 -36.24
C ILE A 242 19.46 37.01 -34.73
N ASN A 243 18.42 37.55 -34.10
CA ASN A 243 18.15 37.28 -32.70
C ASN A 243 16.67 36.97 -32.43
N ILE A 244 16.43 36.33 -31.29
CA ILE A 244 15.11 36.08 -30.73
C ILE A 244 14.70 37.29 -29.91
N ILE A 245 13.53 37.82 -30.24
CA ILE A 245 12.90 38.95 -29.56
C ILE A 245 11.72 38.43 -28.75
N GLY A 246 11.33 39.11 -27.67
CA GLY A 246 10.15 38.72 -26.92
C GLY A 246 9.67 39.79 -25.93
N GLN A 247 8.59 39.53 -25.18
CA GLN A 247 7.46 38.71 -25.64
C GLN A 247 6.72 39.55 -26.68
N THR A 248 6.45 38.97 -27.85
CA THR A 248 5.66 39.65 -28.87
C THR A 248 4.26 39.94 -28.33
N THR A 249 3.69 41.06 -28.75
CA THR A 249 2.41 41.58 -28.26
C THR A 249 1.28 41.39 -29.26
N GLN A 250 1.49 40.50 -30.23
CA GLN A 250 0.52 40.09 -31.24
C GLN A 250 -0.85 39.79 -30.63
N ALA A 251 -1.91 40.24 -31.30
CA ALA A 251 -3.27 40.16 -30.75
C ALA A 251 -3.79 38.71 -30.64
N SER A 252 -3.26 37.80 -31.47
CA SER A 252 -3.73 36.42 -31.59
C SER A 252 -2.57 35.42 -31.71
N PHE A 253 -2.78 34.22 -31.15
CA PHE A 253 -1.85 33.09 -31.23
C PHE A 253 -2.30 32.00 -32.20
N SER A 254 -3.42 32.22 -32.90
CA SER A 254 -3.97 31.30 -33.90
C SER A 254 -3.98 31.88 -35.32
N ALA A 255 -3.78 33.19 -35.47
CA ALA A 255 -3.68 33.87 -36.75
C ALA A 255 -2.87 35.17 -36.58
N LEU A 256 -2.03 35.49 -37.55
CA LEU A 256 -1.32 36.77 -37.60
C LEU A 256 -2.09 37.77 -38.46
N GLU A 257 -2.08 39.03 -38.06
CA GLU A 257 -2.68 40.15 -38.79
C GLU A 257 -1.63 41.21 -39.13
N VAL A 258 -1.92 42.05 -40.14
CA VAL A 258 -0.96 43.09 -40.60
C VAL A 258 -0.63 44.09 -39.50
N SER A 259 -1.59 44.34 -38.60
CA SER A 259 -1.40 45.17 -37.41
C SER A 259 -0.47 44.56 -36.36
N ASP A 260 -0.06 43.29 -36.49
CA ASP A 260 0.90 42.68 -35.56
C ASP A 260 2.35 43.07 -35.88
N PHE A 261 2.64 43.71 -37.03
CA PHE A 261 4.00 43.98 -37.50
C PHE A 261 4.89 44.74 -36.49
N ASP A 262 4.34 45.75 -35.82
CA ASP A 262 5.05 46.52 -34.78
C ASP A 262 5.00 45.86 -33.39
N GLN A 263 4.30 44.72 -33.27
CA GLN A 263 4.18 43.95 -32.02
C GLN A 263 5.33 42.92 -31.86
N CYS A 264 6.35 42.95 -32.72
CA CYS A 264 7.55 42.10 -32.63
C CYS A 264 8.61 42.69 -31.68
N GLY A 265 8.20 43.04 -30.46
CA GLY A 265 9.02 43.79 -29.51
C GLY A 265 9.07 45.28 -29.80
N ALA A 266 9.88 46.03 -29.04
CA ALA A 266 10.02 47.48 -29.27
C ALA A 266 10.60 47.75 -30.65
N VAL A 267 10.10 48.79 -31.34
CA VAL A 267 10.53 49.19 -32.69
C VAL A 267 12.05 49.36 -32.73
N ASN A 268 12.60 50.22 -31.85
CA ASN A 268 14.04 50.44 -31.72
C ASN A 268 14.61 49.65 -30.54
N ASN A 269 15.73 48.98 -30.77
CA ASN A 269 16.48 48.23 -29.74
C ASN A 269 15.56 47.29 -28.93
N PRO A 270 14.85 46.36 -29.60
CA PRO A 270 14.00 45.42 -28.90
C PRO A 270 14.80 44.65 -27.86
N THR A 271 14.15 44.29 -26.76
CA THR A 271 14.81 43.43 -25.77
C THR A 271 15.16 42.10 -26.41
N GLU A 272 16.42 41.72 -26.32
CA GLU A 272 16.98 40.51 -26.92
C GLU A 272 16.96 39.33 -25.96
N GLY A 273 16.39 38.20 -26.41
CA GLY A 273 16.18 37.00 -25.61
C GLY A 273 17.24 35.92 -25.79
N ALA A 274 18.14 36.06 -26.77
CA ALA A 274 19.22 35.13 -27.03
C ALA A 274 20.51 35.89 -27.40
N THR A 275 21.58 35.14 -27.65
CA THR A 275 22.80 35.70 -28.22
C THR A 275 22.60 35.91 -29.72
N ARG A 276 23.02 37.07 -30.23
CA ARG A 276 23.00 37.38 -31.67
C ARG A 276 23.79 36.34 -32.46
N ILE A 277 23.25 35.92 -33.60
CA ILE A 277 23.92 34.99 -34.51
C ILE A 277 24.11 35.68 -35.85
N ASP A 278 25.36 35.95 -36.19
CA ASP A 278 25.75 36.43 -37.51
C ASP A 278 25.26 35.48 -38.62
N ILE A 279 24.64 36.03 -39.66
CA ILE A 279 24.02 35.28 -40.77
C ILE A 279 25.07 34.50 -41.56
N GLY A 280 26.30 35.00 -41.67
CA GLY A 280 27.44 34.28 -42.24
C GLY A 280 27.67 32.92 -41.57
N ASN A 281 27.42 32.83 -40.26
CA ASN A 281 27.59 31.63 -39.43
C ASN A 281 26.34 30.73 -39.34
N ILE A 282 25.30 30.99 -40.13
CA ILE A 282 24.11 30.14 -40.24
C ILE A 282 24.28 29.19 -41.44
N LEU A 283 24.08 27.89 -41.24
CA LEU A 283 24.06 26.91 -42.33
C LEU A 283 22.64 26.76 -42.86
N ILE A 284 22.51 26.56 -44.18
CA ILE A 284 21.24 26.22 -44.83
C ILE A 284 21.08 24.70 -44.88
N ASN A 285 19.83 24.25 -44.93
CA ASN A 285 19.46 22.84 -44.82
C ASN A 285 19.96 22.20 -43.51
N ASP A 286 19.96 22.97 -42.43
CA ASP A 286 20.43 22.53 -41.13
C ASP A 286 19.64 23.18 -39.98
N TRP A 287 19.69 22.54 -38.82
CA TRP A 287 19.11 23.07 -37.59
C TRP A 287 20.00 24.16 -36.99
N LYS A 288 19.41 25.32 -36.72
CA LYS A 288 20.04 26.37 -35.93
C LYS A 288 19.37 26.49 -34.56
N VAL A 289 20.20 26.67 -33.54
CA VAL A 289 19.83 26.75 -32.14
C VAL A 289 20.19 28.14 -31.61
N TRP A 290 19.20 28.85 -31.08
CA TRP A 290 19.38 30.06 -30.29
C TRP A 290 19.17 29.71 -28.82
N THR A 291 20.25 29.74 -28.03
CA THR A 291 20.16 29.57 -26.58
C THR A 291 19.61 30.84 -25.96
N LEU A 292 18.50 30.72 -25.22
CA LEU A 292 17.89 31.85 -24.54
C LEU A 292 18.79 32.30 -23.38
N ASN A 293 19.00 33.61 -23.28
CA ASN A 293 19.68 34.26 -22.17
C ASN A 293 18.73 34.37 -20.96
N PRO A 294 19.17 34.89 -19.79
CA PRO A 294 18.29 35.03 -18.62
C PRO A 294 17.00 35.83 -18.88
N THR A 295 17.06 36.84 -19.76
CA THR A 295 15.89 37.61 -20.17
C THR A 295 14.93 36.76 -20.99
N GLY A 296 15.41 36.03 -21.99
CA GLY A 296 14.60 35.12 -22.80
C GLY A 296 13.96 33.99 -21.99
N LEU A 297 14.70 33.45 -21.00
CA LEU A 297 14.16 32.46 -20.06
C LEU A 297 12.98 33.00 -19.25
N SER A 298 13.00 34.28 -18.88
CA SER A 298 11.92 34.92 -18.12
C SER A 298 10.62 35.09 -18.92
N TRP A 299 10.68 35.00 -20.25
CA TRP A 299 9.51 35.10 -21.13
C TRP A 299 8.74 33.79 -21.28
N ILE A 300 9.28 32.67 -20.79
CA ILE A 300 8.61 31.36 -20.91
C ILE A 300 7.39 31.33 -19.99
N SER A 301 6.21 31.36 -20.61
CA SER A 301 4.94 31.36 -19.91
C SER A 301 4.62 30.00 -19.29
N LYS A 302 4.20 29.99 -18.02
CA LYS A 302 3.72 28.81 -17.30
C LYS A 302 2.25 28.51 -17.54
N THR A 303 1.46 29.53 -17.90
CA THR A 303 0.00 29.46 -17.88
C THR A 303 -0.63 29.63 -19.27
N GLY A 304 0.18 29.76 -20.33
CA GLY A 304 -0.32 30.06 -21.66
C GLY A 304 0.73 29.92 -22.75
N TYR A 305 0.68 30.80 -23.74
CA TYR A 305 1.64 30.85 -24.83
C TYR A 305 2.90 31.60 -24.41
N THR A 306 4.06 31.03 -24.73
CA THR A 306 5.32 31.76 -24.85
C THR A 306 5.38 32.31 -26.27
N ALA A 307 5.31 33.65 -26.41
CA ALA A 307 5.28 34.30 -27.71
C ALA A 307 6.66 34.92 -28.02
N LEU A 308 7.36 34.34 -28.99
CA LEU A 308 8.68 34.80 -29.40
C LEU A 308 8.63 35.42 -30.79
N GLY A 309 9.48 36.39 -31.03
CA GLY A 309 9.68 37.06 -32.30
C GLY A 309 11.08 36.80 -32.85
N MET A 310 11.28 37.09 -34.12
CA MET A 310 12.60 37.09 -34.75
C MET A 310 12.73 38.27 -35.68
N ARG A 311 13.84 38.98 -35.53
CA ARG A 311 14.21 40.16 -36.30
C ARG A 311 15.67 40.05 -36.74
N GLU A 312 15.97 40.73 -37.84
CA GLU A 312 17.33 40.91 -38.34
C GLU A 312 17.98 42.14 -37.68
N GLY A 313 19.31 42.21 -37.66
CA GLY A 313 20.03 43.15 -36.83
C GLY A 313 19.88 44.61 -37.24
N HIS A 314 19.90 44.94 -38.54
CA HIS A 314 19.60 46.29 -39.02
C HIS A 314 18.21 46.76 -38.56
N ASP A 315 17.21 45.88 -38.66
CA ASP A 315 15.86 46.11 -38.11
C ASP A 315 15.91 46.30 -36.58
N CYS A 316 16.66 45.48 -35.84
CA CYS A 316 16.71 45.60 -34.38
C CYS A 316 17.31 46.93 -33.89
N ILE A 317 18.41 47.39 -34.50
CA ILE A 317 19.16 48.55 -33.98
C ILE A 317 18.87 49.84 -34.72
N ASP A 318 17.91 49.82 -35.64
CA ASP A 318 17.55 50.95 -36.50
C ASP A 318 18.77 51.49 -37.27
N SER A 319 19.46 50.57 -37.98
CA SER A 319 20.64 50.86 -38.79
C SER A 319 20.30 50.71 -40.27
N PRO A 320 20.25 51.80 -41.06
CA PRO A 320 19.87 51.72 -42.45
C PRO A 320 20.92 51.04 -43.32
N ILE A 321 20.49 50.12 -44.20
CA ILE A 321 21.35 49.54 -45.23
C ILE A 321 21.88 50.62 -46.20
N VAL A 322 23.20 50.81 -46.24
CA VAL A 322 23.86 51.88 -47.02
C VAL A 322 24.44 51.34 -48.34
N GLY A 323 24.18 52.02 -49.46
CA GLY A 323 24.68 51.61 -50.79
C GLY A 323 23.74 52.02 -51.93
N SER A 324 24.17 51.89 -53.19
CA SER A 324 23.39 52.29 -54.38
C SER A 324 22.79 51.12 -55.16
N GLY A 325 22.66 49.94 -54.55
CA GLY A 325 22.17 48.71 -55.17
C GLY A 325 21.13 48.01 -54.30
N GLU A 326 20.67 46.85 -54.77
CA GLU A 326 19.74 45.98 -54.05
C GLU A 326 20.50 45.15 -53.01
N TYR A 327 20.14 45.33 -51.73
CA TYR A 327 20.77 44.64 -50.61
C TYR A 327 19.69 43.98 -49.76
N SER A 328 19.93 42.72 -49.37
CA SER A 328 19.09 42.01 -48.43
C SER A 328 19.97 41.25 -47.45
N SER A 329 19.56 41.28 -46.20
CA SER A 329 20.13 40.45 -45.14
C SER A 329 19.00 39.81 -44.35
N GLY A 330 19.10 38.50 -44.16
CA GLY A 330 18.07 37.73 -43.47
C GLY A 330 18.10 36.23 -43.72
N ILE A 331 17.10 35.54 -43.18
CA ILE A 331 16.99 34.07 -43.26
C ILE A 331 15.55 33.63 -43.58
N ASP A 332 15.46 32.47 -44.25
CA ASP A 332 14.24 31.68 -44.38
C ASP A 332 14.39 30.40 -43.56
N GLY A 333 13.36 30.03 -42.80
CA GLY A 333 13.31 28.75 -42.12
C GLY A 333 11.92 28.13 -42.17
N ARG A 334 11.83 26.84 -41.84
CA ARG A 334 10.56 26.11 -41.91
C ARG A 334 9.59 26.59 -40.83
N SER A 335 8.38 26.95 -41.25
CA SER A 335 7.27 27.20 -40.33
C SER A 335 6.56 25.88 -39.98
N SER A 336 5.52 25.95 -39.15
CA SER A 336 4.68 24.79 -38.85
C SER A 336 3.78 24.37 -40.01
N TYR A 337 3.73 25.15 -41.09
CA TYR A 337 2.97 24.83 -42.29
C TYR A 337 3.78 24.02 -43.31
N TYR A 338 5.10 23.91 -43.13
CA TYR A 338 5.97 23.21 -44.08
C TYR A 338 5.51 21.78 -44.36
N THR A 339 5.18 21.50 -45.61
CA THR A 339 4.63 20.19 -46.01
C THR A 339 5.56 19.01 -45.69
N GLY A 340 4.98 17.92 -45.16
CA GLY A 340 5.68 16.65 -44.94
C GLY A 340 6.37 16.49 -43.57
N ILE A 341 6.32 17.49 -42.69
CA ILE A 341 6.77 17.42 -41.30
C ILE A 341 5.82 18.22 -40.39
N THR A 342 5.76 17.91 -39.09
CA THR A 342 4.74 18.50 -38.17
C THR A 342 5.38 19.22 -36.97
N TYR A 343 6.70 19.41 -36.97
CA TYR A 343 7.46 19.65 -35.72
C TYR A 343 8.52 20.76 -35.82
N ASP A 344 8.28 21.80 -36.63
CA ASP A 344 9.21 22.93 -36.84
C ASP A 344 8.46 24.27 -36.75
N PRO A 345 9.07 25.35 -36.22
CA PRO A 345 10.17 25.36 -35.27
C PRO A 345 9.70 24.91 -33.87
N TYR A 346 10.64 24.71 -32.94
CA TYR A 346 10.31 24.35 -31.56
C TYR A 346 11.14 25.04 -30.49
N LEU A 347 10.49 25.32 -29.38
CA LEU A 347 11.10 25.75 -28.13
C LEU A 347 11.40 24.50 -27.28
N SER A 348 12.64 24.31 -26.89
CA SER A 348 13.06 23.27 -25.95
C SER A 348 13.35 23.90 -24.61
N VAL A 349 12.68 23.44 -23.54
CA VAL A 349 12.81 23.98 -22.18
C VAL A 349 13.28 22.87 -21.25
N THR A 350 14.43 23.06 -20.62
CA THR A 350 14.93 22.21 -19.54
C THR A 350 14.55 22.83 -18.20
N TYR A 351 13.87 22.05 -17.36
CA TYR A 351 13.31 22.51 -16.10
C TYR A 351 13.47 21.45 -15.01
N THR A 352 13.40 21.90 -13.76
CA THR A 352 13.24 21.05 -12.58
C THR A 352 11.94 21.41 -11.89
N ILE A 353 11.27 20.40 -11.36
CA ILE A 353 10.14 20.60 -10.45
C ILE A 353 10.71 20.55 -9.02
N PRO A 354 10.27 21.44 -8.11
CA PRO A 354 10.61 21.35 -6.70
C PRO A 354 10.26 19.96 -6.17
N CYS A 355 11.25 19.32 -5.57
CA CYS A 355 11.02 18.02 -4.99
C CYS A 355 10.78 18.12 -3.49
N THR A 356 9.64 17.58 -3.05
CA THR A 356 9.22 17.61 -1.67
C THR A 356 9.58 16.29 -1.00
N ALA A 357 10.47 16.34 0.00
CA ALA A 357 10.80 15.20 0.84
C ALA A 357 9.55 14.64 1.54
N PRO A 358 9.52 13.35 1.92
CA PRO A 358 8.32 12.76 2.50
C PRO A 358 7.99 13.39 3.86
N THR A 359 6.70 13.58 4.12
CA THR A 359 6.12 13.99 5.39
C THR A 359 5.11 12.96 5.84
N ILE A 360 4.96 12.78 7.15
CA ILE A 360 3.96 11.85 7.73
C ILE A 360 2.93 12.68 8.46
N SER A 361 1.68 12.66 7.99
CA SER A 361 0.56 13.39 8.58
C SER A 361 -0.22 12.56 9.59
N THR A 362 -0.22 11.23 9.42
CA THR A 362 -0.71 10.29 10.43
C THR A 362 0.27 9.14 10.62
N HIS A 363 0.61 8.89 11.88
CA HIS A 363 1.50 7.81 12.27
C HIS A 363 0.73 6.49 12.42
N PRO A 364 1.41 5.34 12.28
CA PRO A 364 0.76 4.07 12.47
C PRO A 364 0.30 3.89 13.91
N THR A 365 -0.82 3.18 14.09
CA THR A 365 -1.42 2.91 15.39
C THR A 365 -0.97 1.55 15.94
N SER A 366 -0.78 1.47 17.25
CA SER A 366 -0.58 0.19 17.94
C SER A 366 -1.86 -0.66 17.82
N PRO A 367 -1.77 -1.91 17.33
CA PRO A 367 -2.91 -2.82 17.31
C PRO A 367 -3.28 -3.31 18.72
N ALA A 368 -4.42 -4.00 18.83
CA ALA A 368 -4.77 -4.71 20.06
C ALA A 368 -3.70 -5.77 20.41
N SER A 369 -3.55 -6.06 21.70
CA SER A 369 -2.67 -7.13 22.17
C SER A 369 -3.10 -8.48 21.59
N ILE A 370 -2.12 -9.32 21.28
CA ILE A 370 -2.32 -10.64 20.69
C ILE A 370 -1.82 -11.73 21.62
N CYS A 371 -2.30 -12.95 21.40
CA CYS A 371 -1.83 -14.13 22.09
C CYS A 371 -0.60 -14.72 21.40
N SER A 372 0.15 -15.57 22.11
CA SER A 372 1.29 -16.30 21.53
C SER A 372 0.90 -17.00 20.23
N GLY A 373 1.65 -16.73 19.16
CA GLY A 373 1.41 -17.25 17.80
C GLY A 373 0.33 -16.51 17.01
N GLY A 374 -0.30 -15.47 17.59
CA GLY A 374 -1.34 -14.66 16.96
C GLY A 374 -0.82 -13.75 15.84
N SER A 375 -1.71 -12.92 15.31
CA SER A 375 -1.45 -12.00 14.20
C SER A 375 -1.93 -10.59 14.52
N ALA A 376 -1.16 -9.58 14.14
CA ALA A 376 -1.46 -8.16 14.34
C ALA A 376 -1.26 -7.38 13.03
N ASN A 377 -2.23 -6.52 12.70
CA ASN A 377 -2.17 -5.61 11.55
C ASN A 377 -1.85 -4.20 12.01
N ILE A 378 -0.74 -3.65 11.56
CA ILE A 378 -0.34 -2.27 11.81
C ILE A 378 -0.83 -1.40 10.64
N THR A 379 -1.64 -0.38 10.97
CA THR A 379 -2.34 0.47 9.99
C THR A 379 -2.30 1.94 10.41
N GLY A 380 -2.86 2.84 9.59
CA GLY A 380 -3.02 4.26 9.92
C GLY A 380 -1.90 5.18 9.44
N LEU A 381 -0.86 4.66 8.77
CA LEU A 381 0.20 5.49 8.18
C LEU A 381 -0.34 6.25 6.96
N VAL A 382 -0.22 7.58 6.98
CA VAL A 382 -0.44 8.44 5.82
C VAL A 382 0.80 9.30 5.63
N ALA A 383 1.42 9.16 4.46
CA ALA A 383 2.57 9.93 4.04
C ALA A 383 2.28 10.69 2.74
N ALA A 384 2.90 11.85 2.58
CA ALA A 384 2.83 12.67 1.38
C ALA A 384 4.24 13.15 0.99
N GLY A 385 4.45 13.44 -0.29
CA GLY A 385 5.71 13.90 -0.84
C GLY A 385 5.72 13.69 -2.35
N THR A 386 6.78 14.14 -3.02
CA THR A 386 6.92 13.87 -4.46
C THR A 386 7.00 12.37 -4.70
N ALA A 387 6.21 11.86 -5.65
CA ALA A 387 6.22 10.45 -6.03
C ALA A 387 7.54 10.08 -6.75
N THR A 388 8.00 8.82 -6.72
CA THR A 388 7.40 7.65 -6.04
C THR A 388 7.86 7.55 -4.58
N LEU A 389 6.91 7.40 -3.64
CA LEU A 389 7.21 7.10 -2.24
C LEU A 389 7.53 5.60 -2.08
N SER A 390 8.63 5.29 -1.40
CA SER A 390 9.01 3.95 -0.99
C SER A 390 8.84 3.78 0.52
N TYR A 391 8.39 2.59 0.93
CA TYR A 391 8.13 2.25 2.32
C TYR A 391 8.97 1.04 2.71
N GLN A 392 9.46 1.01 3.95
CA GLN A 392 10.16 -0.13 4.52
C GLN A 392 9.83 -0.21 6.00
N TRP A 393 9.11 -1.25 6.40
CA TRP A 393 8.86 -1.51 7.81
C TRP A 393 10.12 -2.00 8.52
N LYS A 394 10.31 -1.50 9.73
CA LYS A 394 11.45 -1.78 10.59
C LYS A 394 10.98 -2.34 11.93
N TYR A 395 11.65 -3.40 12.38
CA TYR A 395 11.60 -3.87 13.75
C TYR A 395 12.78 -3.24 14.51
N ASN A 396 12.47 -2.38 15.49
CA ASN A 396 13.44 -1.46 16.08
C ASN A 396 14.15 -0.62 14.97
N SER A 397 15.46 -0.80 14.79
CA SER A 397 16.26 -0.06 13.80
C SER A 397 16.55 -0.82 12.51
N ALA A 398 16.19 -2.10 12.41
CA ALA A 398 16.49 -2.96 11.26
C ALA A 398 15.22 -3.27 10.46
N ASP A 399 15.36 -3.52 9.17
CA ASP A 399 14.24 -3.93 8.31
C ASP A 399 13.63 -5.24 8.85
N VAL A 400 12.30 -5.34 8.80
CA VAL A 400 11.61 -6.55 9.24
C VAL A 400 12.06 -7.75 8.43
N SER A 401 12.29 -8.88 9.09
CA SER A 401 12.79 -10.10 8.48
C SER A 401 12.18 -11.31 9.18
N ASP A 402 11.69 -12.27 8.41
CA ASP A 402 11.08 -13.47 8.96
C ASP A 402 12.02 -14.18 9.94
N GLY A 403 11.47 -14.65 11.05
CA GLY A 403 12.20 -15.23 12.17
C GLY A 403 12.79 -14.21 13.15
N THR A 404 12.68 -12.90 12.89
CA THR A 404 13.14 -11.84 13.80
C THR A 404 12.03 -10.83 14.10
N PRO A 405 11.49 -10.78 15.34
CA PRO A 405 11.82 -11.63 16.49
C PRO A 405 11.41 -13.10 16.27
N ALA A 406 11.87 -14.00 17.15
CA ALA A 406 11.66 -15.43 16.99
C ALA A 406 10.18 -15.79 16.72
N GLY A 407 9.94 -16.51 15.62
CA GLY A 407 8.61 -16.92 15.16
C GLY A 407 7.86 -15.89 14.31
N ALA A 408 8.36 -14.64 14.20
CA ALA A 408 7.71 -13.61 13.41
C ALA A 408 7.69 -13.95 11.91
N THR A 409 6.56 -13.73 11.26
CA THR A 409 6.43 -13.68 9.81
C THR A 409 5.74 -12.38 9.40
N TYR A 410 6.16 -11.82 8.27
CA TYR A 410 5.70 -10.51 7.81
C TYR A 410 5.04 -10.57 6.43
N THR A 411 4.03 -9.73 6.23
CA THR A 411 3.49 -9.42 4.89
C THR A 411 3.32 -7.91 4.74
N ASN A 412 3.35 -7.44 3.48
CA ASN A 412 3.21 -6.03 3.12
C ASN A 412 4.34 -5.10 3.66
N GLN A 413 5.55 -5.63 3.82
CA GLN A 413 6.72 -4.95 4.42
C GLN A 413 7.12 -3.63 3.73
N THR A 414 6.71 -3.42 2.48
CA THR A 414 7.04 -2.25 1.67
C THR A 414 5.81 -1.42 1.30
N THR A 415 4.78 -1.44 2.14
CA THR A 415 3.53 -0.69 1.92
C THR A 415 3.16 0.15 3.13
N VAL A 416 2.06 0.92 3.02
CA VAL A 416 1.52 1.74 4.11
C VAL A 416 0.93 0.94 5.28
N THR A 417 0.75 -0.38 5.12
CA THR A 417 0.33 -1.31 6.17
C THR A 417 1.31 -2.47 6.29
N MET A 418 1.31 -3.16 7.42
CA MET A 418 2.08 -4.38 7.61
C MET A 418 1.33 -5.33 8.52
N THR A 419 1.40 -6.63 8.23
CA THR A 419 0.95 -7.67 9.15
C THR A 419 2.16 -8.38 9.72
N VAL A 420 2.16 -8.62 11.04
CA VAL A 420 3.11 -9.51 11.72
C VAL A 420 2.36 -10.63 12.40
N SER A 421 2.87 -11.87 12.29
CA SER A 421 2.25 -13.05 12.91
C SER A 421 3.29 -13.98 13.52
N GLY A 422 2.87 -14.93 14.37
CA GLY A 422 3.68 -16.07 14.77
C GLY A 422 4.66 -15.85 15.93
N ILE A 423 4.71 -14.64 16.51
CA ILE A 423 5.55 -14.35 17.67
C ILE A 423 5.07 -15.15 18.89
N THR A 424 5.96 -15.94 19.50
CA THR A 424 5.63 -16.78 20.67
C THR A 424 6.14 -16.23 22.00
N GLY A 425 7.16 -15.35 21.97
CA GLY A 425 7.66 -14.70 23.17
C GLY A 425 6.72 -13.61 23.67
N ALA A 426 6.40 -13.62 24.95
CA ALA A 426 5.65 -12.53 25.59
C ALA A 426 6.46 -11.23 25.56
N GLY A 427 5.81 -10.10 25.32
CA GLY A 427 6.47 -8.79 25.38
C GLY A 427 5.91 -7.75 24.43
N SER A 428 6.61 -6.61 24.35
CA SER A 428 6.26 -5.48 23.49
C SER A 428 7.24 -5.39 22.33
N TYR A 429 6.71 -5.41 21.11
CA TYR A 429 7.47 -5.41 19.87
C TYR A 429 7.21 -4.13 19.09
N GLN A 430 8.28 -3.37 18.88
CA GLN A 430 8.22 -2.00 18.36
C GLN A 430 8.51 -1.97 16.86
N TYR A 431 7.58 -1.39 16.11
CA TYR A 431 7.66 -1.26 14.65
C TYR A 431 7.56 0.19 14.22
N SER A 432 8.35 0.58 13.23
CA SER A 432 8.25 1.88 12.58
C SER A 432 8.33 1.71 11.06
N CYS A 433 7.79 2.65 10.30
CA CYS A 433 7.89 2.64 8.85
C CYS A 433 8.86 3.74 8.41
N TYR A 434 9.89 3.35 7.67
CA TYR A 434 10.79 4.27 6.99
C TYR A 434 10.20 4.62 5.63
N VAL A 435 9.94 5.90 5.40
CA VAL A 435 9.36 6.42 4.16
C VAL A 435 10.41 7.27 3.45
N SER A 436 10.65 7.01 2.17
CA SER A 436 11.66 7.73 1.38
C SER A 436 11.18 8.05 -0.03
N ASN A 437 11.72 9.12 -0.61
CA ASN A 437 11.70 9.38 -2.05
C ASN A 437 13.08 9.90 -2.51
N GLY A 438 13.17 10.37 -3.75
CA GLY A 438 14.42 10.91 -4.30
C GLY A 438 14.97 12.15 -3.58
N CYS A 439 14.25 12.71 -2.61
CA CYS A 439 14.52 14.04 -2.06
C CYS A 439 14.66 14.05 -0.54
N GLY A 440 14.39 12.91 0.09
CA GLY A 440 14.61 12.74 1.51
C GLY A 440 13.94 11.50 2.05
N ASN A 441 13.99 11.39 3.37
CA ASN A 441 13.36 10.31 4.10
C ASN A 441 12.88 10.80 5.46
N ILE A 442 11.92 10.07 6.02
CA ILE A 442 11.38 10.28 7.35
C ILE A 442 10.98 8.91 7.92
N THR A 443 11.11 8.73 9.23
CA THR A 443 10.65 7.52 9.93
C THR A 443 9.41 7.86 10.73
N SER A 444 8.41 6.98 10.70
CA SER A 444 7.20 7.15 11.50
C SER A 444 7.49 7.02 13.01
N ASN A 445 6.55 7.48 13.84
CA ASN A 445 6.50 7.04 15.23
C ASN A 445 6.31 5.52 15.31
N THR A 446 6.61 4.97 16.47
CA THR A 446 6.53 3.54 16.76
C THR A 446 5.09 3.08 17.00
N ALA A 447 4.68 2.02 16.32
CA ALA A 447 3.53 1.19 16.69
C ALA A 447 4.02 -0.02 17.49
N THR A 448 3.34 -0.36 18.58
CA THR A 448 3.72 -1.45 19.49
C THR A 448 2.74 -2.62 19.38
N VAL A 449 3.25 -3.80 19.06
CA VAL A 449 2.51 -5.06 19.14
C VAL A 449 2.83 -5.71 20.48
N THR A 450 1.82 -5.91 21.31
CA THR A 450 1.96 -6.57 22.61
C THR A 450 1.53 -8.02 22.50
N VAL A 451 2.40 -8.95 22.89
CA VAL A 451 2.12 -10.39 22.93
C VAL A 451 1.96 -10.82 24.39
N HIS A 452 0.79 -11.36 24.71
CA HIS A 452 0.49 -11.93 26.01
C HIS A 452 1.34 -13.18 26.31
N PRO A 453 1.71 -13.44 27.57
CA PRO A 453 2.34 -14.70 27.96
C PRO A 453 1.46 -15.91 27.62
N ILE A 454 2.08 -17.07 27.43
CA ILE A 454 1.35 -18.32 27.19
C ILE A 454 0.51 -18.64 28.42
N PHE A 455 -0.79 -18.87 28.22
CA PHE A 455 -1.70 -19.29 29.28
C PHE A 455 -1.32 -20.68 29.83
N THR A 456 -1.34 -20.82 31.15
CA THR A 456 -1.23 -22.11 31.84
C THR A 456 -2.37 -22.26 32.85
N ALA A 457 -3.01 -23.42 32.85
CA ALA A 457 -4.09 -23.73 33.79
C ALA A 457 -3.59 -24.00 35.23
N GLY A 458 -2.28 -24.00 35.46
CA GLY A 458 -1.67 -24.29 36.77
C GLY A 458 -1.91 -25.72 37.25
N SER A 459 -1.67 -25.96 38.54
CA SER A 459 -1.80 -27.26 39.20
C SER A 459 -2.40 -27.16 40.60
N ILE A 460 -3.16 -28.17 41.01
CA ILE A 460 -3.66 -28.30 42.38
C ILE A 460 -2.76 -29.23 43.20
N LEU A 461 -2.89 -29.20 44.53
CA LEU A 461 -2.27 -30.22 45.39
C LEU A 461 -2.86 -31.61 45.07
N THR A 462 -2.07 -32.66 45.26
CA THR A 462 -2.45 -34.05 44.89
C THR A 462 -2.27 -35.06 46.02
N THR A 463 -2.01 -34.59 47.25
CA THR A 463 -1.77 -35.48 48.39
C THR A 463 -3.02 -36.27 48.79
N GLY A 464 -4.21 -35.69 48.57
CA GLY A 464 -5.48 -36.30 48.97
C GLY A 464 -5.60 -36.43 50.49
N GLU A 465 -6.65 -37.12 50.94
CA GLU A 465 -6.88 -37.45 52.34
C GLU A 465 -7.84 -38.64 52.51
N THR A 466 -7.86 -39.22 53.71
CA THR A 466 -8.83 -40.25 54.12
C THR A 466 -9.65 -39.70 55.28
N ILE A 467 -10.97 -39.76 55.17
CA ILE A 467 -11.92 -39.29 56.20
C ILE A 467 -12.89 -40.41 56.61
N ASN A 468 -13.50 -40.29 57.78
CA ASN A 468 -14.61 -41.15 58.18
C ASN A 468 -15.87 -40.87 57.35
N ASN A 469 -16.83 -41.79 57.44
CA ASN A 469 -18.16 -41.56 56.90
C ASN A 469 -18.80 -40.32 57.56
N ASN A 470 -19.33 -39.41 56.74
CA ASN A 470 -19.80 -38.07 57.11
C ASN A 470 -18.70 -37.10 57.59
N GLY A 471 -17.42 -37.40 57.34
CA GLY A 471 -16.31 -36.54 57.71
C GLY A 471 -16.25 -35.22 56.95
N ASN A 472 -15.35 -34.33 57.37
CA ASN A 472 -15.06 -33.05 56.71
C ASN A 472 -13.73 -33.11 55.97
N PRO A 473 -13.70 -32.97 54.63
CA PRO A 473 -12.46 -32.81 53.86
C PRO A 473 -11.70 -31.54 54.25
N GLY A 474 -10.40 -31.51 53.97
CA GLY A 474 -9.55 -30.33 54.12
C GLY A 474 -9.58 -29.40 52.91
N LEU A 475 -9.05 -28.18 53.11
CA LEU A 475 -8.88 -27.20 52.05
C LEU A 475 -7.95 -27.70 50.94
N ILE A 476 -8.44 -27.69 49.70
CA ILE A 476 -7.67 -28.02 48.51
C ILE A 476 -6.98 -26.76 47.99
N GLY A 477 -5.65 -26.70 48.14
CA GLY A 477 -4.81 -25.61 47.67
C GLY A 477 -4.30 -25.75 46.24
N SER A 478 -3.65 -24.69 45.74
CA SER A 478 -2.86 -24.73 44.50
C SER A 478 -1.43 -25.17 44.78
N SER A 479 -0.87 -26.02 43.93
CA SER A 479 0.58 -26.20 43.82
C SER A 479 1.18 -25.10 42.94
N THR A 480 0.52 -24.80 41.82
CA THR A 480 0.76 -23.60 41.00
C THR A 480 -0.57 -22.97 40.59
N VAL A 481 -0.71 -21.66 40.76
CA VAL A 481 -1.90 -20.95 40.27
C VAL A 481 -1.88 -20.86 38.74
N ALA A 482 -3.05 -20.82 38.10
CA ALA A 482 -3.14 -20.52 36.68
C ALA A 482 -2.62 -19.09 36.41
N SER A 483 -1.98 -18.88 35.26
CA SER A 483 -1.33 -17.62 34.90
C SER A 483 -1.16 -17.48 33.38
N GLY A 484 -0.62 -16.35 32.92
CA GLY A 484 -0.46 -16.02 31.51
C GLY A 484 -1.75 -15.56 30.84
N GLY A 485 -1.75 -15.51 29.50
CA GLY A 485 -2.83 -14.87 28.75
C GLY A 485 -2.94 -13.38 29.06
N ASP A 486 -4.16 -12.88 29.19
CA ASP A 486 -4.43 -11.51 29.64
C ASP A 486 -4.38 -11.29 31.16
N GLU A 487 -3.93 -12.31 31.91
CA GLU A 487 -3.88 -12.36 33.38
C GLU A 487 -5.25 -12.25 34.09
N THR A 488 -6.36 -12.20 33.34
CA THR A 488 -7.72 -12.18 33.89
C THR A 488 -8.23 -13.60 34.07
N ILE A 489 -7.77 -14.26 35.13
CA ILE A 489 -8.00 -15.69 35.35
C ILE A 489 -9.35 -15.98 36.00
N SER A 490 -10.09 -16.93 35.42
CA SER A 490 -11.32 -17.51 36.01
C SER A 490 -11.11 -18.99 36.32
N TYR A 491 -11.59 -19.45 37.49
CA TYR A 491 -11.54 -20.86 37.88
C TYR A 491 -12.93 -21.50 37.93
N GLN A 492 -12.97 -22.83 37.81
CA GLN A 492 -14.15 -23.66 38.04
C GLN A 492 -13.69 -24.98 38.69
N TRP A 493 -14.20 -25.28 39.88
CA TRP A 493 -13.97 -26.58 40.51
C TRP A 493 -14.97 -27.62 40.02
N GLN A 494 -14.52 -28.86 39.92
CA GLN A 494 -15.31 -29.99 39.46
C GLN A 494 -15.17 -31.16 40.43
N ILE A 495 -16.24 -31.94 40.55
CA ILE A 495 -16.37 -33.10 41.43
C ILE A 495 -16.70 -34.35 40.62
N SER A 496 -16.10 -35.49 40.98
CA SER A 496 -16.45 -36.82 40.46
C SER A 496 -16.56 -37.80 41.62
N THR A 497 -17.53 -38.72 41.55
CA THR A 497 -17.63 -39.90 42.43
C THR A 497 -17.38 -41.20 41.67
N THR A 498 -16.96 -41.09 40.39
CA THR A 498 -16.73 -42.25 39.51
C THR A 498 -15.26 -42.63 39.42
N SER A 499 -14.38 -41.67 39.12
CA SER A 499 -12.94 -41.90 38.99
C SER A 499 -12.14 -40.60 39.01
N SER A 500 -10.81 -40.72 38.99
CA SER A 500 -9.88 -39.59 38.86
C SER A 500 -9.79 -38.99 37.45
N SER A 501 -10.41 -39.58 36.42
CA SER A 501 -10.28 -39.11 35.03
C SER A 501 -11.61 -38.80 34.34
N THR A 502 -12.71 -39.38 34.80
CA THR A 502 -14.04 -39.25 34.20
C THR A 502 -15.12 -38.97 35.25
N GLY A 503 -16.31 -38.55 34.81
CA GLY A 503 -17.46 -38.29 35.69
C GLY A 503 -17.42 -36.95 36.43
N PHE A 504 -16.57 -36.02 36.00
CA PHE A 504 -16.48 -34.69 36.61
C PHE A 504 -17.64 -33.79 36.17
N GLY A 505 -18.37 -33.24 37.15
CA GLY A 505 -19.36 -32.18 36.98
C GLY A 505 -18.95 -30.90 37.71
N ASP A 506 -19.47 -29.75 37.25
CA ASP A 506 -19.15 -28.45 37.83
C ASP A 506 -19.76 -28.27 39.23
N ILE A 507 -18.97 -27.74 40.14
CA ILE A 507 -19.41 -27.33 41.46
C ILE A 507 -19.86 -25.86 41.38
N SER A 508 -21.17 -25.63 41.53
CA SER A 508 -21.75 -24.29 41.44
C SER A 508 -21.11 -23.32 42.44
N GLY A 509 -20.69 -22.14 41.97
CA GLY A 509 -20.10 -21.08 42.78
C GLY A 509 -18.63 -21.29 43.19
N ALA A 510 -18.04 -22.44 42.90
CA ALA A 510 -16.66 -22.73 43.26
C ALA A 510 -15.68 -22.18 42.21
N THR A 511 -15.39 -20.87 42.31
CA THR A 511 -14.60 -20.10 41.31
C THR A 511 -13.27 -19.56 41.84
N SER A 512 -12.87 -19.96 43.05
CA SER A 512 -11.62 -19.53 43.67
C SER A 512 -10.42 -20.41 43.28
N ALA A 513 -9.20 -19.92 43.47
CA ALA A 513 -7.98 -20.68 43.20
C ALA A 513 -7.82 -21.91 44.14
N SER A 514 -8.40 -21.85 45.34
CA SER A 514 -8.55 -22.95 46.29
C SER A 514 -10.01 -23.34 46.43
N TYR A 515 -10.28 -24.52 46.99
CA TYR A 515 -11.64 -24.97 47.30
C TYR A 515 -11.68 -25.74 48.61
N ASP A 516 -12.68 -25.45 49.44
CA ASP A 516 -12.94 -26.14 50.71
C ASP A 516 -14.20 -27.00 50.53
N PRO A 517 -14.07 -28.33 50.36
CA PRO A 517 -15.23 -29.19 50.18
C PRO A 517 -16.10 -29.23 51.46
N PRO A 518 -17.44 -29.26 51.33
CA PRO A 518 -18.31 -29.31 52.50
C PRO A 518 -18.20 -30.64 53.26
N SER A 519 -18.48 -30.62 54.57
CA SER A 519 -18.57 -31.83 55.39
C SER A 519 -19.71 -32.75 54.98
N GLY A 520 -19.64 -34.03 55.35
CA GLY A 520 -20.73 -34.99 55.16
C GLY A 520 -20.54 -35.93 53.98
N LEU A 521 -19.31 -36.12 53.50
CA LEU A 521 -19.04 -37.07 52.42
C LEU A 521 -19.28 -38.52 52.87
N THR A 522 -20.02 -39.26 52.07
CA THR A 522 -20.34 -40.69 52.32
C THR A 522 -19.75 -41.63 51.26
N ALA A 523 -19.12 -41.08 50.23
CA ALA A 523 -18.50 -41.83 49.14
C ALA A 523 -17.15 -41.23 48.74
N THR A 524 -16.24 -42.09 48.27
CA THR A 524 -14.96 -41.66 47.69
C THR A 524 -15.19 -40.66 46.57
N THR A 525 -14.52 -39.52 46.66
CA THR A 525 -14.77 -38.35 45.81
C THR A 525 -13.45 -37.78 45.29
N TRP A 526 -13.44 -37.38 44.02
CA TRP A 526 -12.33 -36.72 43.35
C TRP A 526 -12.70 -35.27 43.04
N TYR A 527 -11.75 -34.37 43.27
CA TYR A 527 -11.87 -32.97 42.93
C TYR A 527 -10.78 -32.55 41.93
N ARG A 528 -11.16 -31.75 40.94
CA ARG A 528 -10.21 -31.10 40.04
C ARG A 528 -10.60 -29.65 39.80
N ARG A 529 -9.67 -28.84 39.32
CA ARG A 529 -9.90 -27.44 38.95
C ARG A 529 -9.71 -27.26 37.45
N GLN A 530 -10.49 -26.37 36.86
CA GLN A 530 -10.25 -25.84 35.53
C GLN A 530 -9.97 -24.34 35.64
N ALA A 531 -9.22 -23.81 34.68
CA ALA A 531 -8.94 -22.39 34.56
C ALA A 531 -9.06 -21.92 33.10
N LYS A 532 -9.35 -20.65 32.92
CA LYS A 532 -9.31 -19.92 31.65
C LYS A 532 -8.87 -18.49 31.89
N ASP A 533 -8.49 -17.78 30.83
CA ASP A 533 -8.31 -16.32 30.85
C ASP A 533 -9.37 -15.63 29.96
N GLY A 534 -9.30 -14.30 29.87
CA GLY A 534 -10.29 -13.51 29.12
C GLY A 534 -10.04 -13.46 27.62
N ALA A 535 -8.79 -13.62 27.16
CA ALA A 535 -8.40 -13.35 25.78
C ALA A 535 -7.76 -14.54 25.05
N CYS A 536 -6.82 -15.26 25.67
CA CYS A 536 -5.95 -16.21 24.96
C CYS A 536 -6.37 -17.66 25.00
N ASN A 537 -7.16 -18.02 26.01
CA ASN A 537 -7.72 -19.32 26.26
C ASN A 537 -9.10 -19.13 26.91
N THR A 538 -10.07 -18.75 26.10
CA THR A 538 -11.43 -18.38 26.53
C THR A 538 -12.28 -19.56 26.99
N SER A 539 -11.77 -20.78 26.85
CA SER A 539 -12.41 -22.04 27.23
C SER A 539 -11.71 -22.66 28.43
N PHE A 540 -12.48 -23.21 29.37
CA PHE A 540 -11.93 -23.87 30.54
C PHE A 540 -11.01 -25.03 30.16
N THR A 541 -9.79 -24.98 30.68
CA THR A 541 -8.77 -26.03 30.55
C THR A 541 -8.48 -26.60 31.93
N ALA A 542 -8.39 -27.92 32.05
CA ALA A 542 -8.10 -28.55 33.33
C ALA A 542 -6.72 -28.16 33.86
N SER A 543 -6.66 -27.71 35.12
CA SER A 543 -5.41 -27.67 35.88
C SER A 543 -4.87 -29.10 36.02
N SER A 544 -3.55 -29.25 36.11
CA SER A 544 -2.97 -30.56 36.41
C SER A 544 -3.19 -30.95 37.87
N GLY A 545 -3.28 -32.26 38.12
CA GLY A 545 -3.56 -32.81 39.44
C GLY A 545 -5.05 -33.08 39.71
N VAL A 546 -5.30 -34.05 40.58
CA VAL A 546 -6.63 -34.42 41.07
C VAL A 546 -6.49 -34.73 42.56
N TRP A 547 -7.36 -34.16 43.38
CA TRP A 547 -7.41 -34.43 44.82
C TRP A 547 -8.38 -35.57 45.10
N LEU A 548 -7.93 -36.60 45.83
CA LEU A 548 -8.74 -37.75 46.23
C LEU A 548 -9.13 -37.63 47.70
N VAL A 549 -10.43 -37.63 47.98
CA VAL A 549 -10.96 -37.85 49.34
C VAL A 549 -11.51 -39.27 49.42
N MET A 550 -10.83 -40.13 50.18
CA MET A 550 -11.29 -41.48 50.44
C MET A 550 -12.20 -41.51 51.67
N VAL A 551 -13.42 -42.02 51.52
CA VAL A 551 -14.31 -42.26 52.66
C VAL A 551 -14.07 -43.68 53.18
N ALA A 552 -13.58 -43.78 54.42
CA ALA A 552 -13.32 -45.06 55.05
C ALA A 552 -14.63 -45.86 55.22
N THR A 553 -14.60 -47.13 54.82
CA THR A 553 -15.75 -48.03 55.02
C THR A 553 -16.03 -48.22 56.51
N PRO A 554 -17.31 -48.15 56.94
CA PRO A 554 -17.68 -48.48 58.30
C PRO A 554 -17.30 -49.93 58.65
N ALA A 555 -16.88 -50.16 59.89
CA ALA A 555 -16.69 -51.51 60.38
C ALA A 555 -18.02 -52.07 60.90
N THR A 556 -18.42 -53.23 60.39
CA THR A 556 -19.64 -53.91 60.82
C THR A 556 -19.37 -54.79 62.04
N VAL A 557 -20.16 -54.60 63.10
CA VAL A 557 -20.26 -55.48 64.25
C VAL A 557 -21.51 -56.33 64.07
N ASP A 558 -21.31 -57.57 63.65
CA ASP A 558 -22.40 -58.51 63.36
C ASP A 558 -22.65 -59.43 64.56
N TRP A 559 -23.80 -59.25 65.21
CA TRP A 559 -24.17 -60.00 66.41
C TRP A 559 -24.55 -61.46 66.16
N ASN A 560 -24.68 -61.92 64.89
CA ASN A 560 -24.78 -63.34 64.60
C ASN A 560 -23.46 -64.10 64.84
N ASN A 561 -22.32 -63.40 64.73
CA ASN A 561 -21.02 -64.02 64.91
C ASN A 561 -20.76 -64.41 66.37
N SER A 562 -21.27 -63.62 67.33
CA SER A 562 -21.19 -63.86 68.78
C SER A 562 -21.87 -62.71 69.52
N ASN A 563 -22.41 -62.98 70.71
CA ASN A 563 -22.88 -61.93 71.62
C ASN A 563 -21.74 -61.07 72.20
N VAL A 564 -20.48 -61.51 72.03
CA VAL A 564 -19.28 -60.73 72.33
C VAL A 564 -18.51 -60.50 71.03
N GLN A 565 -18.33 -59.25 70.66
CA GLN A 565 -17.59 -58.84 69.46
C GLN A 565 -16.38 -57.99 69.86
N GLU A 566 -15.32 -58.06 69.06
CA GLU A 566 -14.09 -57.32 69.30
C GLU A 566 -13.63 -56.59 68.03
N ILE A 567 -13.13 -55.37 68.17
CA ILE A 567 -12.42 -54.64 67.11
C ILE A 567 -11.11 -54.06 67.63
N THR A 568 -10.08 -54.05 66.79
CA THR A 568 -8.86 -53.25 67.01
C THR A 568 -8.85 -52.06 66.04
N LEU A 569 -8.77 -50.85 66.56
CA LEU A 569 -8.82 -49.60 65.81
C LEU A 569 -7.42 -49.20 65.33
N ALA A 570 -7.12 -49.45 64.05
CA ALA A 570 -5.91 -48.97 63.38
C ALA A 570 -6.07 -47.55 62.75
N ALA A 571 -7.31 -47.04 62.73
CA ALA A 571 -7.69 -45.73 62.24
C ALA A 571 -9.02 -45.34 62.91
N ASP A 572 -9.44 -44.09 62.80
CA ASP A 572 -10.81 -43.72 63.17
C ASP A 572 -11.81 -44.53 62.33
N ARG A 573 -12.96 -44.86 62.93
CA ARG A 573 -13.97 -45.71 62.27
C ARG A 573 -15.39 -45.26 62.56
N SER A 574 -16.25 -45.35 61.56
CA SER A 574 -17.68 -45.45 61.80
C SER A 574 -18.05 -46.92 62.01
N LEU A 575 -19.03 -47.18 62.87
CA LEU A 575 -19.54 -48.54 63.10
C LEU A 575 -20.94 -48.74 62.52
N ILE A 576 -21.25 -49.98 62.18
CA ILE A 576 -22.60 -50.46 61.91
C ILE A 576 -22.84 -51.65 62.82
N PHE A 577 -23.92 -51.64 63.60
CA PHE A 577 -24.36 -52.81 64.35
C PHE A 577 -25.41 -53.57 63.54
N ALA A 578 -25.20 -54.87 63.34
CA ALA A 578 -26.06 -55.71 62.50
C ALA A 578 -26.56 -56.94 63.26
N ASN A 579 -27.74 -57.41 62.87
CA ASN A 579 -28.33 -58.68 63.34
C ASN A 579 -28.57 -58.78 64.85
N GLY A 580 -28.85 -57.65 65.51
CA GLY A 580 -29.35 -57.64 66.88
C GLY A 580 -30.70 -58.37 67.01
N LYS A 581 -30.86 -59.20 68.04
CA LYS A 581 -32.10 -59.91 68.37
C LYS A 581 -32.76 -59.22 69.56
N SER A 582 -34.07 -59.00 69.49
CA SER A 582 -34.81 -58.36 70.60
C SER A 582 -34.62 -59.15 71.90
N GLY A 583 -34.28 -58.45 72.99
CA GLY A 583 -33.89 -59.02 74.27
C GLY A 583 -32.44 -59.52 74.33
N GLY A 584 -31.67 -59.40 73.24
CA GLY A 584 -30.27 -59.80 73.18
C GLY A 584 -29.38 -58.92 74.05
N VAL A 585 -28.44 -59.55 74.77
CA VAL A 585 -27.43 -58.88 75.60
C VAL A 585 -26.08 -59.02 74.91
N TYR A 586 -25.45 -57.88 74.60
CA TYR A 586 -24.26 -57.80 73.77
C TYR A 586 -23.10 -57.13 74.52
N THR A 587 -21.88 -57.59 74.26
CA THR A 587 -20.65 -56.97 74.76
C THR A 587 -19.77 -56.64 73.57
N PHE A 588 -19.37 -55.38 73.45
CA PHE A 588 -18.45 -54.91 72.43
C PHE A 588 -17.12 -54.51 73.08
N ILE A 589 -16.04 -55.11 72.61
CA ILE A 589 -14.67 -54.89 73.06
C ILE A 589 -13.95 -54.09 71.99
N ILE A 590 -13.44 -52.92 72.37
CA ILE A 590 -12.76 -51.99 71.47
C ILE A 590 -11.33 -51.86 71.94
N LYS A 591 -10.37 -52.17 71.07
CA LYS A 591 -8.94 -52.06 71.36
C LYS A 591 -8.35 -50.92 70.53
N GLN A 592 -7.61 -50.03 71.17
CA GLN A 592 -6.71 -49.13 70.44
C GLN A 592 -5.56 -49.97 69.84
N ASP A 593 -5.07 -49.58 68.66
CA ASP A 593 -3.78 -50.06 68.18
C ASP A 593 -2.62 -49.57 69.07
N ALA A 594 -1.37 -49.89 68.70
CA ALA A 594 -0.20 -49.48 69.45
C ALA A 594 0.00 -47.95 69.52
N THR A 595 -0.63 -47.18 68.63
CA THR A 595 -0.46 -45.71 68.56
C THR A 595 -1.51 -44.95 69.36
N GLY A 596 -2.69 -45.53 69.58
CA GLY A 596 -3.76 -44.89 70.35
C GLY A 596 -4.45 -43.73 69.61
N GLY A 597 -5.35 -43.06 70.32
CA GLY A 597 -6.03 -41.82 69.89
C GLY A 597 -7.11 -41.99 68.83
N LYS A 598 -7.49 -43.22 68.47
CA LYS A 598 -8.53 -43.46 67.45
C LYS A 598 -9.92 -43.29 68.03
N THR A 599 -10.82 -42.76 67.22
CA THR A 599 -12.20 -42.48 67.61
C THR A 599 -13.19 -43.37 66.86
N ILE A 600 -14.36 -43.55 67.46
CA ILE A 600 -15.49 -44.23 66.85
C ILE A 600 -16.64 -43.24 66.64
N ILE A 601 -17.22 -43.26 65.44
CA ILE A 601 -18.56 -42.74 65.19
C ILE A 601 -19.54 -43.88 65.42
N TRP A 602 -20.35 -43.75 66.48
CA TRP A 602 -21.30 -44.76 66.90
C TRP A 602 -22.56 -44.81 66.02
N PRO A 603 -23.19 -45.99 65.86
CA PRO A 603 -24.48 -46.10 65.19
C PRO A 603 -25.57 -45.24 65.88
N THR A 604 -26.48 -44.64 65.12
CA THR A 604 -27.51 -43.70 65.63
C THR A 604 -28.58 -44.36 66.51
N ASP A 605 -28.73 -45.67 66.36
CA ASP A 605 -29.59 -46.56 67.14
C ASP A 605 -28.97 -46.95 68.49
N VAL A 606 -27.72 -46.57 68.78
CA VAL A 606 -27.15 -46.69 70.13
C VAL A 606 -27.68 -45.57 71.03
N LYS A 607 -28.19 -45.95 72.21
CA LYS A 607 -28.71 -45.04 73.24
C LYS A 607 -27.90 -45.19 74.53
N TRP A 608 -27.36 -44.08 74.99
CA TRP A 608 -26.46 -44.01 76.15
C TRP A 608 -27.23 -43.76 77.44
N VAL A 609 -26.81 -44.40 78.55
CA VAL A 609 -27.53 -44.34 79.85
C VAL A 609 -27.64 -42.91 80.42
N ASP A 610 -26.67 -42.04 80.11
CA ASP A 610 -26.56 -40.66 80.59
C ASP A 610 -26.68 -39.62 79.48
N SER A 611 -27.17 -40.02 78.29
CA SER A 611 -27.19 -39.19 77.08
C SER A 611 -25.81 -38.70 76.60
N SER A 612 -24.71 -39.25 77.14
CA SER A 612 -23.35 -38.90 76.75
C SER A 612 -22.66 -40.07 76.03
N THR A 613 -22.11 -39.80 74.86
CA THR A 613 -21.33 -40.78 74.10
C THR A 613 -20.01 -41.06 74.82
N PRO A 614 -19.60 -42.33 75.02
CA PRO A 614 -18.33 -42.66 75.64
C PRO A 614 -17.17 -42.10 74.85
N THR A 615 -16.28 -41.40 75.54
CA THR A 615 -14.95 -41.08 75.01
C THR A 615 -14.06 -42.31 75.22
N LEU A 616 -13.52 -42.84 74.13
CA LEU A 616 -12.61 -43.99 74.18
C LEU A 616 -11.29 -43.62 74.85
N SER A 617 -10.63 -44.61 75.43
CA SER A 617 -9.30 -44.47 76.00
C SER A 617 -8.30 -44.10 74.91
N PRO A 618 -7.54 -42.99 75.05
CA PRO A 618 -6.70 -42.47 73.98
C PRO A 618 -5.32 -43.14 73.91
N THR A 619 -4.94 -43.94 74.90
CA THR A 619 -3.60 -44.55 74.98
C THR A 619 -3.52 -45.79 74.08
N GLY A 620 -2.36 -46.04 73.47
CA GLY A 620 -2.16 -47.24 72.66
C GLY A 620 -2.38 -48.55 73.46
N ASN A 621 -2.91 -49.57 72.80
CA ASN A 621 -3.23 -50.90 73.33
C ASN A 621 -4.26 -50.95 74.49
N THR A 622 -4.92 -49.84 74.86
CA THR A 622 -5.99 -49.89 75.86
C THR A 622 -7.26 -50.51 75.29
N VAL A 623 -8.04 -51.14 76.18
CA VAL A 623 -9.30 -51.79 75.85
C VAL A 623 -10.46 -51.05 76.53
N ASP A 624 -11.51 -50.74 75.76
CA ASP A 624 -12.78 -50.27 76.26
C ASP A 624 -13.86 -51.33 76.00
N ILE A 625 -14.70 -51.60 77.00
CA ILE A 625 -15.77 -52.58 76.91
C ILE A 625 -17.11 -51.89 77.14
N ILE A 626 -18.04 -52.06 76.22
CA ILE A 626 -19.38 -51.49 76.32
C ILE A 626 -20.41 -52.60 76.14
N LYS A 627 -21.41 -52.63 77.02
CA LYS A 627 -22.48 -53.62 77.02
C LYS A 627 -23.80 -52.99 76.61
N PHE A 628 -24.56 -53.72 75.80
CA PHE A 628 -25.84 -53.28 75.26
C PHE A 628 -26.94 -54.32 75.50
N VAL A 629 -28.18 -53.85 75.59
CA VAL A 629 -29.40 -54.64 75.40
C VAL A 629 -30.13 -54.08 74.19
N TYR A 630 -30.52 -54.95 73.26
CA TYR A 630 -31.25 -54.55 72.05
C TYR A 630 -32.75 -54.80 72.23
N ASP A 631 -33.59 -53.78 72.06
CA ASP A 631 -35.06 -53.92 72.20
C ASP A 631 -35.76 -54.38 70.92
N GLY A 632 -35.03 -54.44 69.80
CA GLY A 632 -35.57 -54.67 68.46
C GLY A 632 -35.44 -53.47 67.53
N ILE A 633 -35.12 -52.29 68.06
CA ILE A 633 -34.95 -51.02 67.32
C ILE A 633 -33.66 -50.30 67.75
N ASN A 634 -33.36 -50.22 69.04
CA ASN A 634 -32.22 -49.49 69.61
C ASN A 634 -31.35 -50.39 70.49
N TYR A 635 -30.04 -50.09 70.52
CA TYR A 635 -29.08 -50.68 71.46
C TYR A 635 -28.97 -49.76 72.68
N PHE A 636 -29.60 -50.15 73.78
CA PHE A 636 -29.47 -49.44 75.05
C PHE A 636 -28.23 -49.93 75.77
N GLU A 637 -27.34 -49.01 76.10
CA GLU A 637 -26.22 -49.35 76.95
C GLU A 637 -26.73 -49.83 78.33
N THR A 638 -26.13 -50.90 78.85
CA THR A 638 -26.40 -51.43 80.20
C THR A 638 -25.18 -51.39 81.12
N GLY A 639 -24.01 -51.03 80.58
CA GLY A 639 -22.82 -50.73 81.35
C GLY A 639 -21.59 -50.58 80.44
N ARG A 640 -20.65 -49.75 80.87
CA ARG A 640 -19.34 -49.58 80.21
C ARG A 640 -18.21 -49.71 81.23
N ALA A 641 -17.08 -50.21 80.78
CA ALA A 641 -15.81 -50.23 81.50
C ALA A 641 -14.74 -49.70 80.54
N LEU A 642 -14.19 -48.54 80.87
CA LEU A 642 -13.21 -47.85 80.04
C LEU A 642 -11.81 -48.01 80.64
N ASN A 643 -10.79 -47.93 79.80
CA ASN A 643 -9.37 -47.98 80.17
C ASN A 643 -8.97 -49.28 80.90
N ILE A 644 -9.32 -50.41 80.30
CA ILE A 644 -8.90 -51.73 80.75
C ILE A 644 -7.52 -52.03 80.13
N HIS A 645 -6.58 -52.44 80.98
CA HIS A 645 -5.22 -52.81 80.62
C HIS A 645 -5.06 -54.32 80.47
#